data_AF-A0A2E1Q9B8-F1
#
_entry.id   AF-A0A2E1Q9B8-F1
#
_cell.length_a   1.000
_cell.length_b   1.000
_cell.length_c   1.000
_cell.angle_alpha   90.00
_cell.angle_beta   90.00
_cell.angle_gamma   90.00
#
_symmetry.space_group_name_H-M   'P 1'
#
loop_
_entity.id
_entity.type
_entity.pdbx_description
1 polymer ?
#
loop_
_entity_poly.entity_id
_entity_poly.type
_entity_poly.pdbx_seq_one_letter_code
_entity_poly.pdbx_strand_id
1 'polypeptide(L)'
;MKKVIYTFLILYNFVHADLLKPANNSELNYTHVLFEWEQVYQAESYNFQLSTDQTFDNIIVDIIDQTTLYIHKTDIDWNSEYFWRVRPKFNDESFGEWIGTNSFTTGLSISNAHSINYNDDYYSDGVTIFSSFFNYYSAIIDQQGNEIWNSADTDIVYYNTDYNGQLFGCYVNNDLEHYLPGIEFSLDNNYIWEESNEHFLHHELIKLPDGNYLGLIEETRIGPIPFGPWTTLFQALGYQANGFTPEFPWVGDKIVVWDKDTKDIIWEWSTFDYYSMNDYDTISDTWFQAATLGRFDWTHSNALDYDWSLDTNSIEKIYLSVRHLSRISKIDYNTKNIEWNIGFEMPSGDTTLGNELKFSFQHSIHKSNLYPSCFATLDNGNISEQILGTDYPTTRALIICYDENIDNEPYIEWEYLLPENYFGFASGNVQILDNGNFLITTVGDGGSVLEVDYDKNIIWEGKLNLQLPNGAVYRANRIPGLYPNNYSIILNEYTSNITANTMITNNGNYYTDYNHIQLSIYDEGELINNESNFEIIVDFENETQENRNCLINDNICHLGIFNTSNSNYVNIEINPDNNQNLKKNFTVFFNNSSCEDSIDCAGICGGNTNIDCNNECGGSAIDDECGVCGGDNSTCSDCSGIPNGDAFVDDCGVCNGDGSTCQNCDEGLTYYEIVPNSTILLDGSYCFNNNDLNALNDIIIENSLNIESPIALGSQNWVNGRITRLEVGNYYQGGQVTLTTLPESISSMTQLSVLYANYNQLTEIPDSVTNLENLFFLVLSFNNITNLPDQIGNLTNLYWLDLGYNQLESLPESIGNLQNLVYMWIFDNNLSYMPDSFCNLNVNWNSDDYSFLPYFGSGGNQLCDNLPVCIENSPNLNSSIDPLYYSFEITTEQDCETSCLVMDLNSDGTINIVDIITTVNIIIGNIEPTDEELCSGDVNEDETINIVDVISIVNFILD
;
A
#
# COMPACT_ATOMS: atom_id res chain seq x y z
N MET A 1 -56.96 52.37 -39.58
CA MET A 1 -57.23 52.11 -38.16
C MET A 1 -56.92 50.65 -37.88
N LYS A 2 -55.73 50.37 -37.33
CA LYS A 2 -55.31 49.16 -36.59
C LYS A 2 -53.96 49.55 -35.99
N LYS A 3 -53.92 49.79 -34.68
CA LYS A 3 -52.70 50.10 -33.92
C LYS A 3 -51.91 48.79 -33.78
N VAL A 4 -50.68 48.78 -34.26
CA VAL A 4 -49.69 47.74 -34.00
C VAL A 4 -48.94 48.19 -32.76
N ILE A 5 -48.97 47.38 -31.70
CA ILE A 5 -48.15 47.55 -30.50
C ILE A 5 -46.89 46.72 -30.75
N TYR A 6 -45.72 47.36 -30.77
CA TYR A 6 -44.44 46.69 -30.72
C TYR A 6 -44.07 46.51 -29.24
N THR A 7 -44.02 45.26 -28.78
CA THR A 7 -43.40 44.91 -27.50
C THR A 7 -41.92 44.69 -27.78
N PHE A 8 -41.06 45.58 -27.30
CA PHE A 8 -39.62 45.33 -27.24
C PHE A 8 -39.38 44.31 -26.12
N LEU A 9 -38.98 43.09 -26.48
CA LEU A 9 -38.36 42.15 -25.55
C LEU A 9 -36.89 42.57 -25.45
N ILE A 10 -36.51 43.21 -24.34
CA ILE A 10 -35.11 43.39 -23.97
C ILE A 10 -34.71 42.08 -23.29
N LEU A 11 -33.97 41.23 -23.99
CA LEU A 11 -33.22 40.14 -23.38
C LEU A 11 -32.05 40.79 -22.63
N TYR A 12 -32.20 40.99 -21.32
CA TYR A 12 -31.05 41.16 -20.44
C TYR A 12 -30.39 39.79 -20.33
N ASN A 13 -29.21 39.62 -20.91
CA ASN A 13 -28.30 38.57 -20.47
C ASN A 13 -27.91 38.95 -19.05
N PHE A 14 -28.59 38.32 -18.10
CA PHE A 14 -28.43 38.52 -16.68
C PHE A 14 -27.22 37.70 -16.24
N VAL A 15 -26.04 38.27 -16.44
CA VAL A 15 -24.79 37.76 -15.88
C VAL A 15 -24.89 37.90 -14.34
N HIS A 16 -24.66 36.83 -13.59
CA HIS A 16 -24.80 36.76 -12.12
C HIS A 16 -23.61 36.00 -11.54
N ALA A 17 -23.25 36.30 -10.29
CA ALA A 17 -22.30 35.50 -9.51
C ALA A 17 -22.83 34.06 -9.35
N ASP A 18 -21.91 33.10 -9.26
CA ASP A 18 -22.21 31.68 -9.09
C ASP A 18 -21.61 31.08 -7.80
N LEU A 19 -22.15 29.94 -7.38
CA LEU A 19 -21.60 29.10 -6.31
C LEU A 19 -20.66 28.07 -6.93
N LEU A 20 -19.41 27.99 -6.45
CA LEU A 20 -18.33 27.24 -7.11
C LEU A 20 -18.06 25.89 -6.44
N LYS A 21 -17.71 25.88 -5.16
CA LYS A 21 -17.42 24.67 -4.37
C LYS A 21 -18.21 24.66 -3.06
N PRO A 22 -18.77 23.51 -2.62
CA PRO A 22 -18.95 22.28 -3.40
C PRO A 22 -19.89 22.49 -4.61
N ALA A 23 -19.67 21.70 -5.66
CA ALA A 23 -20.54 21.72 -6.83
C ALA A 23 -21.97 21.26 -6.48
N ASN A 24 -22.96 21.75 -7.21
CA ASN A 24 -24.36 21.42 -6.90
C ASN A 24 -24.66 19.92 -7.10
N ASN A 25 -25.18 19.26 -6.07
CA ASN A 25 -25.43 17.81 -5.97
C ASN A 25 -24.15 16.95 -6.03
N SER A 26 -23.00 17.47 -5.58
CA SER A 26 -21.78 16.66 -5.43
C SER A 26 -21.87 15.71 -4.24
N GLU A 27 -21.15 14.60 -4.34
CA GLU A 27 -20.85 13.70 -3.21
C GLU A 27 -19.40 13.94 -2.77
N LEU A 28 -19.19 14.14 -1.48
CA LEU A 28 -17.89 14.49 -0.88
C LEU A 28 -17.39 13.36 0.00
N ASN A 29 -16.10 13.06 -0.10
CA ASN A 29 -15.41 12.11 0.77
C ASN A 29 -14.67 12.82 1.92
N TYR A 30 -15.28 13.88 2.45
CA TYR A 30 -14.74 14.67 3.56
C TYR A 30 -15.84 15.44 4.30
N THR A 31 -15.58 15.75 5.58
CA THR A 31 -16.47 16.51 6.47
C THR A 31 -15.94 17.90 6.80
N HIS A 32 -14.64 18.14 6.59
CA HIS A 32 -14.10 19.50 6.54
C HIS A 32 -14.29 20.03 5.12
N VAL A 33 -15.23 20.95 4.94
CA VAL A 33 -15.73 21.36 3.61
C VAL A 33 -15.32 22.80 3.28
N LEU A 34 -14.69 22.96 2.12
CA LEU A 34 -14.42 24.25 1.50
C LEU A 34 -15.65 24.77 0.73
N PHE A 35 -16.12 25.96 1.09
CA PHE A 35 -17.14 26.71 0.38
C PHE A 35 -16.51 27.86 -0.40
N GLU A 36 -16.81 27.99 -1.69
CA GLU A 36 -16.27 29.03 -2.57
C GLU A 36 -17.36 29.56 -3.51
N TRP A 37 -17.40 30.89 -3.72
CA TRP A 37 -18.38 31.56 -4.59
C TRP A 37 -17.75 32.72 -5.37
N GLU A 38 -18.44 33.24 -6.39
CA GLU A 38 -17.97 34.40 -7.13
C GLU A 38 -18.26 35.73 -6.42
N GLN A 39 -17.38 36.72 -6.64
CA GLN A 39 -17.53 38.06 -6.06
C GLN A 39 -18.76 38.79 -6.65
N VAL A 40 -19.60 39.38 -5.79
CA VAL A 40 -20.69 40.27 -6.19
C VAL A 40 -20.25 41.74 -6.11
N TYR A 41 -20.67 42.53 -7.11
CA TYR A 41 -20.38 43.96 -7.16
C TYR A 41 -20.85 44.73 -5.90
N GLN A 42 -19.95 45.58 -5.37
CA GLN A 42 -20.14 46.40 -4.16
C GLN A 42 -20.37 45.62 -2.85
N ALA A 43 -20.27 44.29 -2.86
CA ALA A 43 -20.30 43.51 -1.63
C ALA A 43 -19.10 43.89 -0.76
N GLU A 44 -19.36 44.24 0.50
CA GLU A 44 -18.33 44.46 1.52
C GLU A 44 -18.03 43.14 2.26
N SER A 45 -19.05 42.28 2.34
CA SER A 45 -19.01 40.97 2.98
C SER A 45 -20.12 40.10 2.41
N TYR A 46 -20.16 38.84 2.80
CA TYR A 46 -21.14 37.85 2.38
C TYR A 46 -21.75 37.18 3.59
N ASN A 47 -23.07 36.99 3.55
CA ASN A 47 -23.75 36.14 4.51
C ASN A 47 -23.85 34.73 3.94
N PHE A 48 -23.15 33.81 4.60
CA PHE A 48 -23.14 32.39 4.29
C PHE A 48 -24.10 31.66 5.23
N GLN A 49 -24.89 30.74 4.67
CA GLN A 49 -25.75 29.83 5.43
C GLN A 49 -25.57 28.38 4.99
N LEU A 50 -25.47 27.47 5.97
CA LEU A 50 -25.49 26.02 5.81
C LEU A 50 -26.70 25.44 6.57
N SER A 51 -27.40 24.49 5.96
CA SER A 51 -28.66 23.93 6.45
C SER A 51 -28.73 22.43 6.20
N THR A 52 -29.41 21.70 7.08
CA THR A 52 -29.73 20.27 6.90
C THR A 52 -31.03 20.05 6.11
N ASP A 53 -31.67 21.12 5.65
CA ASP A 53 -32.86 21.06 4.80
C ASP A 53 -32.90 22.14 3.72
N GLN A 54 -33.52 21.81 2.60
CA GLN A 54 -33.64 22.67 1.42
C GLN A 54 -34.45 23.96 1.68
N THR A 55 -35.34 23.95 2.68
CA THR A 55 -36.16 25.13 3.04
C THR A 55 -35.39 26.15 3.90
N PHE A 56 -34.21 25.79 4.40
CA PHE A 56 -33.44 26.56 5.38
C PHE A 56 -34.23 26.84 6.67
N ASP A 57 -35.04 25.86 7.10
CA ASP A 57 -35.73 25.91 8.40
C ASP A 57 -34.80 25.48 9.56
N ASN A 58 -33.79 24.65 9.27
CA ASN A 58 -32.78 24.13 10.21
C ASN A 58 -31.37 24.55 9.77
N ILE A 59 -31.04 25.82 10.02
CA ILE A 59 -29.72 26.39 9.75
C ILE A 59 -28.74 25.95 10.85
N ILE A 60 -27.60 25.39 10.43
CA ILE A 60 -26.50 24.97 11.32
C ILE A 60 -25.33 25.96 11.30
N VAL A 61 -25.15 26.73 10.22
CA VAL A 61 -24.18 27.83 10.14
C VAL A 61 -24.84 29.08 9.58
N ASP A 62 -24.64 30.23 10.23
CA ASP A 62 -25.05 31.55 9.74
C ASP A 62 -23.99 32.58 10.14
N ILE A 63 -23.12 32.93 9.19
CA ILE A 63 -21.97 33.81 9.43
C ILE A 63 -21.91 34.95 8.42
N ILE A 64 -21.05 35.93 8.71
CA ILE A 64 -20.68 36.97 7.76
C ILE A 64 -19.17 36.92 7.55
N ASP A 65 -18.76 36.69 6.30
CA ASP A 65 -17.37 36.65 5.88
C ASP A 65 -17.04 37.82 4.95
N GLN A 66 -15.79 38.29 4.94
CA GLN A 66 -15.33 39.39 4.09
C GLN A 66 -14.78 38.90 2.74
N THR A 67 -14.47 37.61 2.62
CA THR A 67 -13.86 36.99 1.44
C THR A 67 -14.91 36.25 0.60
N THR A 68 -14.45 35.51 -0.41
CA THR A 68 -15.30 34.66 -1.25
C THR A 68 -15.13 33.16 -0.97
N LEU A 69 -14.56 32.84 0.19
CA LEU A 69 -14.19 31.48 0.57
C LEU A 69 -14.47 31.28 2.06
N TYR A 70 -14.87 30.08 2.45
CA TYR A 70 -15.05 29.72 3.86
C TYR A 70 -14.82 28.22 4.06
N ILE A 71 -13.95 27.84 5.00
CA ILE A 71 -13.70 26.44 5.37
C ILE A 71 -14.47 26.12 6.64
N HIS A 72 -15.41 25.18 6.56
CA HIS A 72 -16.15 24.71 7.74
C HIS A 72 -15.66 23.34 8.20
N LYS A 73 -15.47 23.16 9.52
CA LYS A 73 -14.82 21.98 10.11
C LYS A 73 -15.66 21.22 11.15
N THR A 74 -16.82 21.74 11.52
CA THR A 74 -17.67 21.13 12.56
C THR A 74 -19.06 20.86 11.99
N ASP A 75 -19.90 20.13 12.72
CA ASP A 75 -21.34 20.01 12.42
C ASP A 75 -21.71 19.47 11.02
N ILE A 76 -20.78 18.81 10.33
CA ILE A 76 -21.00 18.06 9.09
C ILE A 76 -20.72 16.58 9.36
N ASP A 77 -21.79 15.80 9.46
CA ASP A 77 -21.73 14.35 9.62
C ASP A 77 -21.57 13.62 8.28
N TRP A 78 -20.99 12.40 8.33
CA TRP A 78 -20.99 11.45 7.22
C TRP A 78 -22.41 10.99 6.86
N ASN A 79 -22.59 10.46 5.64
CA ASN A 79 -23.85 9.92 5.11
C ASN A 79 -25.05 10.89 5.25
N SER A 80 -24.80 12.17 5.01
CA SER A 80 -25.77 13.24 5.27
C SER A 80 -25.85 14.22 4.09
N GLU A 81 -27.02 14.83 3.91
CA GLU A 81 -27.27 15.84 2.86
C GLU A 81 -27.34 17.24 3.47
N TYR A 82 -26.68 18.20 2.82
CA TYR A 82 -26.64 19.59 3.25
C TYR A 82 -26.97 20.53 2.10
N PHE A 83 -27.50 21.70 2.46
CA PHE A 83 -27.87 22.79 1.55
C PHE A 83 -27.18 24.06 2.00
N TRP A 84 -26.59 24.79 1.06
CA TRP A 84 -25.89 26.03 1.37
C TRP A 84 -26.23 27.14 0.37
N ARG A 85 -26.11 28.38 0.84
CA ARG A 85 -26.39 29.57 0.04
C ARG A 85 -25.61 30.77 0.57
N VAL A 86 -25.34 31.71 -0.33
CA VAL A 86 -24.62 32.93 -0.03
C VAL A 86 -25.37 34.14 -0.60
N ARG A 87 -25.34 35.26 0.12
CA ARG A 87 -25.81 36.56 -0.38
C ARG A 87 -24.84 37.67 -0.01
N PRO A 88 -24.67 38.70 -0.85
CA PRO A 88 -23.82 39.83 -0.53
C PRO A 88 -24.45 40.70 0.57
N LYS A 89 -23.59 41.34 1.35
CA LYS A 89 -23.92 42.42 2.27
C LYS A 89 -23.15 43.67 1.86
N PHE A 90 -23.88 44.78 1.75
CA PHE A 90 -23.35 46.04 1.25
C PHE A 90 -22.96 46.99 2.39
N ASN A 91 -22.19 48.03 2.07
CA ASN A 91 -21.73 49.08 3.00
C ASN A 91 -22.86 49.80 3.78
N ASP A 92 -24.09 49.78 3.28
CA ASP A 92 -25.26 50.34 3.97
C ASP A 92 -25.95 49.33 4.92
N GLU A 93 -25.26 48.22 5.21
CA GLU A 93 -25.69 47.06 5.98
C GLU A 93 -26.88 46.29 5.38
N SER A 94 -27.30 46.61 4.15
CA SER A 94 -28.36 45.88 3.47
C SER A 94 -27.85 44.56 2.88
N PHE A 95 -28.74 43.56 2.82
CA PHE A 95 -28.47 42.28 2.16
C PHE A 95 -29.02 42.30 0.73
N GLY A 96 -28.23 41.77 -0.21
CA GLY A 96 -28.70 41.47 -1.56
C GLY A 96 -29.53 40.20 -1.63
N GLU A 97 -29.90 39.83 -2.85
CA GLU A 97 -30.55 38.55 -3.15
C GLU A 97 -29.58 37.38 -2.93
N TRP A 98 -30.12 36.20 -2.63
CA TRP A 98 -29.34 34.97 -2.60
C TRP A 98 -28.81 34.67 -4.01
N ILE A 99 -27.51 34.40 -4.10
CA ILE A 99 -26.80 34.06 -5.35
C ILE A 99 -27.44 32.80 -5.96
N GLY A 100 -27.66 31.79 -5.12
CA GLY A 100 -28.27 30.51 -5.47
C GLY A 100 -28.42 29.63 -4.24
N THR A 101 -28.76 28.37 -4.45
CA THR A 101 -28.72 27.33 -3.42
C THR A 101 -28.15 26.07 -4.04
N ASN A 102 -27.06 25.59 -3.47
CA ASN A 102 -26.44 24.32 -3.84
C ASN A 102 -26.66 23.30 -2.72
N SER A 103 -26.63 22.02 -3.08
CA SER A 103 -26.59 20.91 -2.13
C SER A 103 -25.36 20.04 -2.35
N PHE A 104 -24.99 19.28 -1.33
CA PHE A 104 -24.01 18.20 -1.42
C PHE A 104 -24.36 17.08 -0.43
N THR A 105 -23.84 15.89 -0.67
CA THR A 105 -23.89 14.76 0.27
C THR A 105 -22.50 14.38 0.71
N THR A 106 -22.36 13.85 1.93
CA THR A 106 -21.13 13.20 2.40
C THR A 106 -21.23 11.69 2.23
N GLY A 107 -20.13 11.05 1.84
CA GLY A 107 -20.03 9.59 1.66
C GLY A 107 -20.11 8.81 2.98
N LEU A 108 -19.54 7.60 3.01
CA LEU A 108 -19.43 6.80 4.23
C LEU A 108 -18.05 6.99 4.87
N SER A 109 -18.00 6.91 6.20
CA SER A 109 -16.73 6.73 6.89
C SER A 109 -16.22 5.30 6.70
N ILE A 110 -14.92 5.12 6.46
CA ILE A 110 -14.34 3.79 6.19
C ILE A 110 -13.31 3.36 7.25
N SER A 111 -12.81 4.30 8.04
CA SER A 111 -11.92 4.08 9.17
C SER A 111 -12.70 3.91 10.48
N ASN A 112 -12.20 3.04 11.35
CA ASN A 112 -12.61 2.93 12.75
C ASN A 112 -11.59 3.54 13.71
N ALA A 113 -10.76 4.48 13.22
CA ALA A 113 -9.75 5.13 14.03
C ALA A 113 -10.37 5.96 15.16
N HIS A 114 -9.60 6.14 16.24
CA HIS A 114 -9.93 7.04 17.33
C HIS A 114 -8.64 7.58 17.96
N SER A 115 -8.73 8.57 18.84
CA SER A 115 -7.57 9.12 19.52
C SER A 115 -7.65 9.09 21.03
N ILE A 116 -6.49 9.13 21.67
CA ILE A 116 -6.30 9.32 23.10
C ILE A 116 -5.45 10.56 23.27
N ASN A 117 -5.99 11.54 23.98
CA ASN A 117 -5.30 12.81 24.23
C ASN A 117 -4.78 12.86 25.66
N TYR A 118 -3.46 13.04 25.82
CA TYR A 118 -2.81 13.14 27.12
C TYR A 118 -2.56 14.59 27.52
N ASN A 119 -2.28 15.48 26.56
CA ASN A 119 -1.98 16.88 26.83
C ASN A 119 -2.26 17.81 25.62
N ASP A 120 -3.44 18.43 25.60
CA ASP A 120 -3.89 19.37 24.56
C ASP A 120 -2.92 20.55 24.34
N ASP A 121 -2.32 21.06 25.41
CA ASP A 121 -1.49 22.28 25.34
C ASP A 121 -0.16 22.06 24.60
N TYR A 122 0.21 20.80 24.36
CA TYR A 122 1.47 20.39 23.73
C TYR A 122 1.29 19.64 22.42
N TYR A 123 0.05 19.39 22.00
CA TYR A 123 -0.28 18.80 20.71
C TYR A 123 0.21 19.72 19.57
N SER A 124 0.83 19.15 18.55
CA SER A 124 1.20 19.89 17.34
C SER A 124 -0.04 20.16 16.51
N ASP A 125 -0.32 21.41 16.16
CA ASP A 125 -1.49 21.73 15.33
C ASP A 125 -1.51 20.95 14.01
N GLY A 126 -2.72 20.65 13.52
CA GLY A 126 -2.97 19.93 12.27
C GLY A 126 -3.80 18.64 12.44
N VAL A 127 -3.89 17.88 11.35
CA VAL A 127 -4.65 16.62 11.21
C VAL A 127 -3.72 15.50 10.77
N THR A 128 -4.06 14.25 11.06
CA THR A 128 -3.18 13.09 10.78
C THR A 128 -3.73 12.30 9.59
N ILE A 129 -3.03 12.30 8.47
CA ILE A 129 -3.28 11.41 7.34
C ILE A 129 -2.61 10.06 7.57
N PHE A 130 -3.26 8.97 7.17
CA PHE A 130 -2.67 7.64 7.16
C PHE A 130 -3.21 6.78 6.01
N SER A 131 -2.50 5.70 5.72
CA SER A 131 -2.93 4.67 4.77
C SER A 131 -2.81 3.27 5.34
N SER A 132 -3.62 2.35 4.81
CA SER A 132 -3.58 0.93 5.11
C SER A 132 -3.28 0.12 3.86
N PHE A 133 -2.30 -0.78 3.94
CA PHE A 133 -1.76 -1.47 2.78
C PHE A 133 -2.59 -2.68 2.32
N PHE A 134 -3.14 -3.49 3.23
CA PHE A 134 -3.80 -4.75 2.86
C PHE A 134 -5.27 -4.62 2.42
N ASN A 135 -5.95 -3.56 2.86
CA ASN A 135 -7.30 -3.20 2.43
C ASN A 135 -7.32 -1.89 1.62
N TYR A 136 -6.16 -1.45 1.16
CA TYR A 136 -5.95 -0.42 0.13
C TYR A 136 -6.77 0.87 0.32
N TYR A 137 -6.71 1.50 1.49
CA TYR A 137 -7.41 2.78 1.66
C TYR A 137 -6.56 3.80 2.42
N SER A 138 -6.96 5.05 2.29
CA SER A 138 -6.36 6.18 3.01
C SER A 138 -7.43 6.99 3.71
N ALA A 139 -7.09 7.57 4.85
CA ALA A 139 -7.99 8.42 5.62
C ALA A 139 -7.23 9.50 6.39
N ILE A 140 -7.95 10.57 6.76
CA ILE A 140 -7.44 11.64 7.64
C ILE A 140 -8.30 11.68 8.88
N ILE A 141 -7.65 11.79 10.05
CA ILE A 141 -8.32 12.03 11.34
C ILE A 141 -7.92 13.37 11.96
N ASP A 142 -8.87 14.00 12.62
CA ASP A 142 -8.62 15.18 13.45
C ASP A 142 -7.96 14.80 14.80
N GLN A 143 -7.65 15.81 15.62
CA GLN A 143 -7.08 15.61 16.96
C GLN A 143 -7.97 14.73 17.86
N GLN A 144 -9.30 14.80 17.69
CA GLN A 144 -10.26 14.00 18.46
C GLN A 144 -10.43 12.58 17.90
N GLY A 145 -9.71 12.25 16.82
CA GLY A 145 -9.75 10.94 16.17
C GLY A 145 -10.96 10.75 15.27
N ASN A 146 -11.71 11.80 14.95
CA ASN A 146 -12.82 11.69 14.00
C ASN A 146 -12.26 11.62 12.59
N GLU A 147 -12.79 10.72 11.76
CA GLU A 147 -12.47 10.70 10.33
C GLU A 147 -13.06 11.92 9.63
N ILE A 148 -12.21 12.68 8.94
CA ILE A 148 -12.56 13.93 8.26
C ILE A 148 -12.37 13.88 6.74
N TRP A 149 -11.68 12.87 6.23
CA TRP A 149 -11.51 12.57 4.81
C TRP A 149 -11.19 11.09 4.62
N ASN A 150 -11.60 10.51 3.48
CA ASN A 150 -11.16 9.18 3.08
C ASN A 150 -11.11 8.99 1.56
N SER A 151 -10.40 7.94 1.12
CA SER A 151 -10.25 7.58 -0.30
C SER A 151 -11.47 6.87 -0.91
N ALA A 152 -12.58 6.70 -0.17
CA ALA A 152 -13.75 5.94 -0.62
C ALA A 152 -13.37 4.55 -1.20
N ASP A 153 -13.94 4.17 -2.34
CA ASP A 153 -13.75 2.89 -3.02
C ASP A 153 -12.70 2.93 -4.14
N THR A 154 -11.77 3.90 -4.11
CA THR A 154 -10.77 4.08 -5.17
C THR A 154 -9.47 3.30 -4.95
N ASP A 155 -9.39 2.48 -3.90
CA ASP A 155 -8.24 1.66 -3.54
C ASP A 155 -6.89 2.41 -3.50
N ILE A 156 -6.90 3.69 -3.06
CA ILE A 156 -5.71 4.55 -3.00
C ILE A 156 -4.95 4.36 -1.67
N VAL A 157 -3.65 4.11 -1.79
CA VAL A 157 -2.71 4.02 -0.65
C VAL A 157 -1.76 5.22 -0.68
N TYR A 158 -1.94 6.12 0.29
CA TYR A 158 -1.07 7.27 0.52
C TYR A 158 0.36 6.84 0.92
N TYR A 159 1.36 7.49 0.33
CA TYR A 159 2.78 7.32 0.63
C TYR A 159 3.36 8.54 1.34
N ASN A 160 3.13 9.75 0.81
CA ASN A 160 3.77 10.97 1.31
C ASN A 160 3.03 12.24 0.87
N THR A 161 3.47 13.39 1.41
CA THR A 161 2.98 14.73 1.11
C THR A 161 4.14 15.73 1.16
N ASP A 162 4.02 16.83 0.43
CA ASP A 162 4.98 17.95 0.49
C ASP A 162 4.60 19.01 1.53
N TYR A 163 3.59 18.73 2.37
CA TYR A 163 2.99 19.62 3.38
C TYR A 163 2.28 20.86 2.82
N ASN A 164 2.29 21.07 1.49
CA ASN A 164 1.57 22.13 0.79
C ASN A 164 0.19 21.68 0.28
N GLY A 165 -0.23 20.46 0.66
CA GLY A 165 -1.53 19.88 0.32
C GLY A 165 -1.50 18.94 -0.87
N GLN A 166 -0.33 18.70 -1.46
CA GLN A 166 -0.16 17.67 -2.48
C GLN A 166 -0.04 16.30 -1.81
N LEU A 167 -0.75 15.32 -2.37
CA LEU A 167 -0.79 13.96 -1.86
C LEU A 167 -0.21 13.01 -2.91
N PHE A 168 0.67 12.12 -2.46
CA PHE A 168 1.36 11.14 -3.30
C PHE A 168 1.10 9.73 -2.77
N GLY A 169 0.97 8.76 -3.66
CA GLY A 169 0.64 7.39 -3.30
C GLY A 169 0.63 6.45 -4.49
N CYS A 170 -0.11 5.37 -4.36
CA CYS A 170 -0.45 4.47 -5.46
C CYS A 170 -1.94 4.10 -5.42
N TYR A 171 -2.42 3.42 -6.46
CA TYR A 171 -3.75 2.79 -6.46
C TYR A 171 -3.64 1.35 -6.96
N VAL A 172 -4.62 0.50 -6.60
CA VAL A 172 -4.66 -0.89 -7.06
C VAL A 172 -5.31 -1.00 -8.44
N ASN A 173 -4.63 -1.65 -9.37
CA ASN A 173 -5.18 -2.02 -10.67
C ASN A 173 -4.68 -3.39 -11.14
N ASN A 174 -5.51 -4.41 -10.96
CA ASN A 174 -5.17 -5.80 -11.31
C ASN A 174 -5.08 -6.07 -12.83
N ASP A 175 -5.45 -5.11 -13.67
CA ASP A 175 -5.33 -5.23 -15.13
C ASP A 175 -3.97 -4.75 -15.66
N LEU A 176 -3.14 -4.11 -14.82
CA LEU A 176 -1.80 -3.64 -15.17
C LEU A 176 -0.73 -4.71 -14.90
N GLU A 177 0.40 -4.62 -15.61
CA GLU A 177 1.58 -5.46 -15.34
C GLU A 177 2.12 -5.18 -13.93
N HIS A 178 2.31 -3.90 -13.61
CA HIS A 178 2.67 -3.43 -12.27
C HIS A 178 1.42 -2.85 -11.61
N TYR A 179 0.73 -3.67 -10.83
CA TYR A 179 -0.61 -3.40 -10.30
C TYR A 179 -0.73 -2.26 -9.27
N LEU A 180 0.36 -1.59 -8.91
CA LEU A 180 0.42 -0.46 -7.96
C LEU A 180 1.06 0.80 -8.58
N PRO A 181 0.51 1.35 -9.67
CA PRO A 181 1.00 2.59 -10.28
C PRO A 181 1.05 3.75 -9.29
N GLY A 182 2.14 4.51 -9.31
CA GLY A 182 2.34 5.70 -8.49
C GLY A 182 1.61 6.94 -9.02
N ILE A 183 1.00 7.71 -8.12
CA ILE A 183 0.15 8.87 -8.45
C ILE A 183 0.39 10.08 -7.55
N GLU A 184 0.22 11.28 -8.13
CA GLU A 184 -0.21 12.49 -7.40
C GLU A 184 -1.73 12.57 -7.50
N PHE A 185 -2.41 12.80 -6.38
CA PHE A 185 -3.87 12.85 -6.34
C PHE A 185 -4.42 13.99 -5.48
N SER A 186 -5.68 14.34 -5.74
CA SER A 186 -6.41 15.37 -4.99
C SER A 186 -7.30 14.75 -3.89
N LEU A 187 -7.83 15.59 -2.99
CA LEU A 187 -8.82 15.17 -1.98
C LEU A 187 -10.12 14.63 -2.58
N ASP A 188 -10.44 14.98 -3.83
CA ASP A 188 -11.59 14.43 -4.55
C ASP A 188 -11.22 13.12 -5.30
N ASN A 189 -10.07 12.50 -4.98
CA ASN A 189 -9.49 11.31 -5.60
C ASN A 189 -9.21 11.42 -7.11
N ASN A 190 -9.19 12.63 -7.67
CA ASN A 190 -8.75 12.82 -9.06
C ASN A 190 -7.23 12.66 -9.17
N TYR A 191 -6.77 11.95 -10.20
CA TYR A 191 -5.36 11.77 -10.49
C TYR A 191 -4.83 13.02 -11.18
N ILE A 192 -3.82 13.64 -10.59
CA ILE A 192 -3.16 14.85 -11.09
C ILE A 192 -1.96 14.47 -11.96
N TRP A 193 -1.23 13.42 -11.55
CA TRP A 193 -0.12 12.84 -12.30
C TRP A 193 -0.04 11.34 -11.99
N GLU A 194 0.46 10.56 -12.94
CA GLU A 194 0.64 9.11 -12.83
C GLU A 194 1.93 8.72 -13.54
N GLU A 195 2.69 7.79 -12.95
CA GLU A 195 3.92 7.25 -13.53
C GLU A 195 3.65 6.40 -14.80
N SER A 196 4.70 5.99 -15.53
CA SER A 196 4.55 5.37 -16.86
C SER A 196 4.11 3.90 -16.82
N ASN A 197 4.16 3.26 -15.66
CA ASN A 197 3.94 1.84 -15.41
C ASN A 197 4.90 0.91 -16.17
N GLU A 198 6.07 1.42 -16.57
CA GLU A 198 7.12 0.61 -17.20
C GLU A 198 7.91 -0.23 -16.18
N HIS A 199 7.90 0.21 -14.93
CA HIS A 199 8.61 -0.42 -13.83
C HIS A 199 7.72 -0.48 -12.59
N PHE A 200 7.98 -1.46 -11.72
CA PHE A 200 7.26 -1.55 -10.45
C PHE A 200 7.74 -0.43 -9.51
N LEU A 201 6.94 0.63 -9.38
CA LEU A 201 7.12 1.67 -8.37
C LEU A 201 6.66 1.14 -7.02
N HIS A 202 7.48 1.37 -6.00
CA HIS A 202 7.16 0.95 -4.65
C HIS A 202 7.65 1.96 -3.60
N HIS A 203 6.92 1.98 -2.49
CA HIS A 203 7.20 2.70 -1.26
C HIS A 203 7.21 4.25 -1.24
N GLU A 204 7.75 4.91 -2.26
CA GLU A 204 8.02 6.36 -2.20
C GLU A 204 7.81 7.05 -3.55
N LEU A 205 7.11 8.18 -3.51
CA LEU A 205 6.95 9.12 -4.62
C LEU A 205 6.94 10.54 -4.06
N ILE A 206 7.80 11.40 -4.60
CA ILE A 206 7.99 12.77 -4.12
C ILE A 206 8.02 13.72 -5.32
N LYS A 207 7.22 14.78 -5.29
CA LYS A 207 7.33 15.88 -6.25
C LYS A 207 8.45 16.83 -5.83
N LEU A 208 9.34 17.12 -6.77
CA LEU A 208 10.45 18.04 -6.61
C LEU A 208 10.00 19.49 -6.88
N PRO A 209 10.71 20.52 -6.37
CA PRO A 209 10.34 21.92 -6.58
C PRO A 209 10.34 22.41 -8.04
N ASP A 210 11.04 21.72 -8.95
CA ASP A 210 10.96 21.99 -10.41
C ASP A 210 9.73 21.36 -11.09
N GLY A 211 8.97 20.57 -10.33
CA GLY A 211 7.76 19.87 -10.72
C GLY A 211 7.97 18.41 -11.12
N ASN A 212 9.21 17.96 -11.28
CA ASN A 212 9.56 16.57 -11.62
C ASN A 212 9.30 15.63 -10.45
N TYR A 213 9.30 14.31 -10.70
CA TYR A 213 8.96 13.32 -9.68
C TYR A 213 10.16 12.43 -9.38
N LEU A 214 10.54 12.36 -8.11
CA LEU A 214 11.52 11.43 -7.58
C LEU A 214 10.80 10.20 -7.02
N GLY A 215 11.26 8.99 -7.34
CA GLY A 215 10.70 7.77 -6.74
C GLY A 215 11.65 6.57 -6.76
N LEU A 216 11.14 5.47 -6.23
CA LEU A 216 11.82 4.18 -6.13
C LEU A 216 11.15 3.15 -7.03
N ILE A 217 11.94 2.46 -7.84
CA ILE A 217 11.49 1.35 -8.68
C ILE A 217 12.39 0.11 -8.50
N GLU A 218 11.86 -1.07 -8.77
CA GLU A 218 12.64 -2.31 -8.75
C GLU A 218 13.54 -2.46 -10.01
N GLU A 219 14.71 -3.05 -9.83
CA GLU A 219 15.57 -3.56 -10.88
C GLU A 219 15.95 -5.01 -10.56
N THR A 220 15.96 -5.91 -11.55
CA THR A 220 16.40 -7.29 -11.34
C THR A 220 17.66 -7.60 -12.15
N ARG A 221 18.68 -8.17 -11.50
CA ARG A 221 19.89 -8.69 -12.17
C ARG A 221 20.22 -10.09 -11.68
N ILE A 222 20.90 -10.88 -12.51
CA ILE A 222 21.37 -12.21 -12.11
C ILE A 222 22.62 -12.07 -11.22
N GLY A 223 22.54 -12.59 -10.01
CA GLY A 223 23.60 -12.58 -9.00
C GLY A 223 23.98 -13.98 -8.51
N PRO A 224 25.09 -14.10 -7.76
CA PRO A 224 25.50 -15.38 -7.20
C PRO A 224 24.63 -15.76 -6.01
N ILE A 225 24.52 -17.06 -5.71
CA ILE A 225 23.98 -17.52 -4.42
C ILE A 225 25.18 -17.67 -3.47
N PRO A 226 25.27 -16.85 -2.40
CA PRO A 226 26.36 -16.89 -1.44
C PRO A 226 26.35 -18.15 -0.60
N PHE A 227 27.49 -18.43 0.04
CA PHE A 227 27.58 -19.51 1.02
C PHE A 227 26.81 -19.16 2.30
N GLY A 228 25.93 -20.06 2.72
CA GLY A 228 25.16 -19.93 3.95
C GLY A 228 24.41 -21.21 4.30
N PRO A 229 23.61 -21.21 5.37
CA PRO A 229 22.75 -22.34 5.74
C PRO A 229 21.84 -22.82 4.60
N TRP A 230 21.43 -21.92 3.69
CA TRP A 230 20.61 -22.21 2.51
C TRP A 230 21.36 -22.86 1.34
N THR A 231 22.69 -22.95 1.35
CA THR A 231 23.47 -23.43 0.19
C THR A 231 23.04 -24.83 -0.28
N THR A 232 22.85 -25.77 0.64
CA THR A 232 22.42 -27.13 0.29
C THR A 232 21.02 -27.15 -0.31
N LEU A 233 20.14 -26.26 0.14
CA LEU A 233 18.82 -26.10 -0.43
C LEU A 233 18.89 -25.64 -1.90
N PHE A 234 19.61 -24.55 -2.18
CA PHE A 234 19.77 -24.09 -3.56
C PHE A 234 20.46 -25.11 -4.46
N GLN A 235 21.41 -25.89 -3.93
CA GLN A 235 22.01 -27.01 -4.68
C GLN A 235 20.98 -28.08 -5.03
N ALA A 236 20.06 -28.38 -4.12
CA ALA A 236 18.96 -29.31 -4.39
C ALA A 236 17.97 -28.75 -5.43
N LEU A 237 17.75 -27.44 -5.46
CA LEU A 237 16.96 -26.78 -6.50
C LEU A 237 17.63 -26.81 -7.88
N GLY A 238 18.91 -27.19 -7.94
CA GLY A 238 19.68 -27.36 -9.17
C GLY A 238 20.68 -26.24 -9.46
N TYR A 239 20.82 -25.26 -8.57
CA TYR A 239 21.84 -24.22 -8.67
C TYR A 239 23.21 -24.74 -8.23
N GLN A 240 24.30 -24.09 -8.65
CA GLN A 240 25.64 -24.41 -8.18
C GLN A 240 25.84 -23.98 -6.72
N ALA A 241 25.27 -22.83 -6.34
CA ALA A 241 25.38 -22.15 -5.05
C ALA A 241 26.81 -22.17 -4.49
N ASN A 242 27.76 -21.79 -5.34
CA ASN A 242 29.19 -21.85 -5.02
C ASN A 242 29.76 -20.51 -4.54
N GLY A 243 28.90 -19.51 -4.30
CA GLY A 243 29.27 -18.16 -3.85
C GLY A 243 29.79 -17.22 -4.93
N PHE A 244 29.96 -17.65 -6.19
CA PHE A 244 30.60 -16.84 -7.23
C PHE A 244 29.90 -16.88 -8.60
N THR A 245 29.23 -17.97 -8.96
CA THR A 245 28.51 -18.09 -10.23
C THR A 245 27.24 -17.26 -10.19
N PRO A 246 27.06 -16.23 -11.05
CA PRO A 246 25.78 -15.54 -11.17
C PRO A 246 24.73 -16.48 -11.79
N GLU A 247 23.73 -16.86 -11.01
CA GLU A 247 22.76 -17.90 -11.38
C GLU A 247 21.37 -17.73 -10.78
N PHE A 248 21.14 -16.68 -9.98
CA PHE A 248 19.88 -16.46 -9.30
C PHE A 248 19.38 -15.01 -9.46
N PRO A 249 18.07 -14.75 -9.60
CA PRO A 249 17.55 -13.38 -9.69
C PRO A 249 17.72 -12.64 -8.36
N TRP A 250 18.43 -11.51 -8.38
CA TRP A 250 18.51 -10.56 -7.29
C TRP A 250 17.64 -9.36 -7.66
N VAL A 251 16.80 -8.90 -6.74
CA VAL A 251 15.99 -7.69 -6.86
C VAL A 251 16.68 -6.59 -6.07
N GLY A 252 17.15 -5.56 -6.78
CA GLY A 252 17.66 -4.32 -6.21
C GLY A 252 16.71 -3.17 -6.51
N ASP A 253 17.04 -1.98 -6.02
CA ASP A 253 16.24 -0.78 -6.25
C ASP A 253 17.00 0.24 -7.09
N LYS A 254 16.23 1.03 -7.82
CA LYS A 254 16.71 2.18 -8.58
C LYS A 254 15.94 3.42 -8.15
N ILE A 255 16.68 4.47 -7.85
CA ILE A 255 16.14 5.81 -7.64
C ILE A 255 16.05 6.46 -9.02
N VAL A 256 14.90 7.04 -9.34
CA VAL A 256 14.67 7.69 -10.63
C VAL A 256 14.02 9.06 -10.45
N VAL A 257 14.31 9.96 -11.38
CA VAL A 257 13.60 11.22 -11.55
C VAL A 257 12.89 11.18 -12.89
N TRP A 258 11.56 11.28 -12.88
CA TRP A 258 10.74 11.43 -14.07
C TRP A 258 10.54 12.91 -14.39
N ASP A 259 10.65 13.22 -15.67
CA ASP A 259 10.15 14.49 -16.19
C ASP A 259 8.63 14.55 -16.03
N LYS A 260 8.13 15.67 -15.49
CA LYS A 260 6.70 15.84 -15.21
C LYS A 260 5.82 15.82 -16.46
N ASP A 261 6.35 16.26 -17.61
CA ASP A 261 5.60 16.46 -18.84
C ASP A 261 5.77 15.23 -19.76
N THR A 262 7.00 14.75 -19.96
CA THR A 262 7.25 13.60 -20.86
C THR A 262 7.13 12.25 -20.18
N LYS A 263 7.19 12.21 -18.84
CA LYS A 263 7.28 10.98 -18.03
C LYS A 263 8.52 10.14 -18.32
N ASP A 264 9.52 10.68 -19.01
CA ASP A 264 10.78 10.00 -19.23
C ASP A 264 11.65 10.05 -17.95
N ILE A 265 12.41 8.99 -17.70
CA ILE A 265 13.45 9.02 -16.66
C ILE A 265 14.60 9.92 -17.13
N ILE A 266 14.75 11.08 -16.49
CA ILE A 266 15.81 12.07 -16.79
C ILE A 266 17.04 11.92 -15.89
N TRP A 267 16.92 11.18 -14.78
CA TRP A 267 18.03 10.81 -13.92
C TRP A 267 17.74 9.47 -13.25
N GLU A 268 18.78 8.66 -13.06
CA GLU A 268 18.68 7.37 -12.37
C GLU A 268 19.93 7.01 -11.58
N TRP A 269 19.75 6.19 -10.55
CA TRP A 269 20.82 5.62 -9.72
C TRP A 269 20.41 4.23 -9.24
N SER A 270 21.24 3.21 -9.46
CA SER A 270 20.92 1.81 -9.17
C SER A 270 21.79 1.25 -8.05
N THR A 271 21.19 0.49 -7.13
CA THR A 271 21.95 -0.22 -6.09
C THR A 271 22.95 -1.21 -6.69
N PHE A 272 22.65 -1.83 -7.83
CA PHE A 272 23.60 -2.75 -8.49
C PHE A 272 24.88 -2.09 -9.02
N ASP A 273 24.82 -0.78 -9.30
CA ASP A 273 25.97 -0.06 -9.85
C ASP A 273 26.87 0.50 -8.74
N TYR A 274 26.32 0.72 -7.55
CA TYR A 274 26.99 1.44 -6.46
C TYR A 274 27.16 0.66 -5.15
N TYR A 275 26.42 -0.44 -4.95
CA TYR A 275 26.61 -1.35 -3.83
C TYR A 275 27.33 -2.63 -4.26
N SER A 276 28.11 -3.18 -3.33
CA SER A 276 28.69 -4.51 -3.50
C SER A 276 27.67 -5.60 -3.19
N MET A 277 27.43 -6.51 -4.14
CA MET A 277 26.65 -7.74 -3.89
C MET A 277 27.34 -8.73 -2.93
N ASN A 278 28.54 -8.40 -2.43
CA ASN A 278 29.12 -9.11 -1.28
C ASN A 278 28.43 -8.75 0.04
N ASP A 279 27.69 -7.64 0.07
CA ASP A 279 26.86 -7.25 1.20
C ASP A 279 25.47 -7.80 0.97
N TYR A 280 25.05 -8.72 1.82
CA TYR A 280 23.73 -9.32 1.80
C TYR A 280 23.36 -9.72 3.21
N ASP A 281 22.06 -9.83 3.48
CA ASP A 281 21.59 -10.31 4.76
C ASP A 281 22.02 -11.76 5.00
N THR A 282 22.71 -11.98 6.12
CA THR A 282 23.17 -13.30 6.56
C THR A 282 22.49 -13.77 7.84
N ILE A 283 21.67 -12.91 8.44
CA ILE A 283 21.17 -13.07 9.80
C ILE A 283 19.68 -13.44 9.75
N SER A 284 18.91 -12.84 8.85
CA SER A 284 17.45 -12.78 8.96
C SER A 284 16.71 -13.76 8.03
N ASP A 285 17.37 -14.85 7.65
CA ASP A 285 16.83 -15.96 6.83
C ASP A 285 16.20 -15.59 5.47
N THR A 286 16.39 -14.35 4.99
CA THR A 286 15.86 -13.85 3.70
C THR A 286 16.24 -14.71 2.49
N TRP A 287 17.35 -15.45 2.55
CA TRP A 287 17.75 -16.41 1.52
C TRP A 287 16.87 -17.68 1.46
N PHE A 288 16.30 -18.12 2.58
CA PHE A 288 15.34 -19.22 2.57
C PHE A 288 14.02 -18.78 1.94
N GLN A 289 13.58 -17.55 2.25
CA GLN A 289 12.44 -16.93 1.57
C GLN A 289 12.72 -16.80 0.06
N ALA A 290 13.93 -16.42 -0.32
CA ALA A 290 14.32 -16.30 -1.71
C ALA A 290 14.23 -17.62 -2.48
N ALA A 291 14.63 -18.73 -1.86
CA ALA A 291 14.48 -20.06 -2.45
C ALA A 291 13.00 -20.40 -2.73
N THR A 292 12.10 -19.93 -1.88
CA THR A 292 10.64 -20.12 -2.02
C THR A 292 10.05 -19.21 -3.11
N LEU A 293 10.45 -17.94 -3.14
CA LEU A 293 9.95 -16.93 -4.08
C LEU A 293 10.59 -17.02 -5.48
N GLY A 294 11.70 -17.75 -5.63
CA GLY A 294 12.46 -17.83 -6.88
C GLY A 294 13.26 -16.56 -7.24
N ARG A 295 13.36 -15.60 -6.30
CA ARG A 295 14.13 -14.36 -6.41
C ARG A 295 14.59 -13.90 -5.03
N PHE A 296 15.75 -13.25 -4.94
CA PHE A 296 16.29 -12.69 -3.70
C PHE A 296 16.06 -11.19 -3.66
N ASP A 297 15.18 -10.75 -2.75
CA ASP A 297 14.95 -9.33 -2.48
C ASP A 297 16.14 -8.76 -1.69
N TRP A 298 17.07 -8.12 -2.40
CA TRP A 298 18.39 -7.80 -1.88
C TRP A 298 18.41 -6.52 -1.05
N THR A 299 17.88 -5.42 -1.59
CA THR A 299 17.98 -4.10 -0.96
C THR A 299 16.69 -3.69 -0.25
N HIS A 300 15.53 -3.91 -0.87
CA HIS A 300 14.23 -3.52 -0.34
C HIS A 300 14.24 -2.09 0.20
N SER A 301 14.61 -1.15 -0.66
CA SER A 301 14.66 0.26 -0.29
C SER A 301 13.25 0.80 -0.11
N ASN A 302 13.03 1.58 0.95
CA ASN A 302 11.66 1.87 1.41
C ASN A 302 11.41 3.35 1.73
N ALA A 303 12.41 4.21 1.61
CA ALA A 303 12.26 5.65 1.83
C ALA A 303 13.36 6.47 1.14
N LEU A 304 12.96 7.67 0.72
CA LEU A 304 13.85 8.69 0.19
C LEU A 304 13.66 10.02 0.91
N ASP A 305 14.73 10.79 0.97
CA ASP A 305 14.68 12.23 1.26
C ASP A 305 15.79 12.94 0.48
N TYR A 306 15.77 14.27 0.38
CA TYR A 306 16.72 15.02 -0.45
C TYR A 306 17.08 16.40 0.13
N ASP A 307 18.25 16.89 -0.26
CA ASP A 307 18.66 18.29 -0.07
C ASP A 307 18.43 19.05 -1.39
N TRP A 308 17.62 20.12 -1.37
CA TRP A 308 17.38 20.99 -2.52
C TRP A 308 18.21 22.28 -2.47
N SER A 309 18.81 22.65 -3.61
CA SER A 309 19.52 23.91 -3.75
C SER A 309 18.67 24.94 -4.49
N LEU A 310 18.35 26.05 -3.81
CA LEU A 310 17.70 27.19 -4.44
C LEU A 310 18.64 27.90 -5.45
N ASP A 311 19.96 27.81 -5.27
CA ASP A 311 20.94 28.47 -6.14
C ASP A 311 21.06 27.77 -7.50
N THR A 312 21.05 26.44 -7.53
CA THR A 312 21.13 25.64 -8.77
C THR A 312 19.78 25.14 -9.26
N ASN A 313 18.72 25.29 -8.46
CA ASN A 313 17.39 24.77 -8.71
C ASN A 313 17.41 23.25 -9.04
N SER A 314 18.11 22.49 -8.21
CA SER A 314 18.30 21.05 -8.37
C SER A 314 18.56 20.36 -7.04
N ILE A 315 18.41 19.04 -7.01
CA ILE A 315 18.86 18.20 -5.90
C ILE A 315 20.39 18.31 -5.75
N GLU A 316 20.88 18.41 -4.52
CA GLU A 316 22.30 18.27 -4.18
C GLU A 316 22.61 16.88 -3.66
N LYS A 317 21.78 16.38 -2.74
CA LYS A 317 21.97 15.09 -2.05
C LYS A 317 20.67 14.31 -2.00
N ILE A 318 20.77 13.00 -2.07
CA ILE A 318 19.68 12.06 -1.83
C ILE A 318 20.05 11.18 -0.65
N TYR A 319 19.08 10.90 0.22
CA TYR A 319 19.18 9.98 1.34
C TYR A 319 18.31 8.76 1.04
N LEU A 320 18.87 7.56 1.18
CA LEU A 320 18.20 6.30 0.84
C LEU A 320 18.19 5.39 2.06
N SER A 321 17.01 4.87 2.44
CA SER A 321 16.87 3.81 3.44
C SER A 321 16.78 2.45 2.76
N VAL A 322 17.66 1.54 3.14
CA VAL A 322 17.77 0.20 2.58
C VAL A 322 17.52 -0.81 3.68
N ARG A 323 16.34 -1.44 3.65
CA ARG A 323 15.81 -2.26 4.74
C ARG A 323 16.66 -3.51 4.97
N HIS A 324 16.89 -4.30 3.92
CA HIS A 324 17.51 -5.63 4.05
C HIS A 324 19.01 -5.59 4.31
N LEU A 325 19.66 -4.45 4.05
CA LEU A 325 21.06 -4.23 4.43
C LEU A 325 21.20 -3.50 5.77
N SER A 326 20.09 -3.09 6.40
CA SER A 326 20.08 -2.21 7.57
C SER A 326 21.02 -1.02 7.38
N ARG A 327 20.86 -0.34 6.23
CA ARG A 327 21.78 0.69 5.73
C ARG A 327 21.02 1.95 5.35
N ILE A 328 21.59 3.10 5.71
CA ILE A 328 21.18 4.40 5.18
C ILE A 328 22.36 5.02 4.43
N SER A 329 22.11 5.50 3.21
CA SER A 329 23.12 6.10 2.35
C SER A 329 22.85 7.57 2.09
N LYS A 330 23.92 8.38 2.02
CA LYS A 330 23.87 9.72 1.42
C LYS A 330 24.59 9.70 0.08
N ILE A 331 23.88 10.13 -0.95
CA ILE A 331 24.29 10.08 -2.35
C ILE A 331 24.42 11.50 -2.87
N ASP A 332 25.52 11.80 -3.55
CA ASP A 332 25.67 13.05 -4.29
C ASP A 332 24.95 12.96 -5.63
N TYR A 333 23.95 13.83 -5.85
CA TYR A 333 23.07 13.75 -7.02
C TYR A 333 23.81 13.90 -8.36
N ASN A 334 24.80 14.80 -8.39
CA ASN A 334 25.51 15.16 -9.62
C ASN A 334 26.55 14.12 -10.02
N THR A 335 27.32 13.62 -9.06
CA THR A 335 28.39 12.65 -9.29
C THR A 335 27.91 11.20 -9.18
N LYS A 336 26.71 10.98 -8.64
CA LYS A 336 26.12 9.69 -8.30
C LYS A 336 26.89 8.87 -7.27
N ASN A 337 27.97 9.43 -6.71
CA ASN A 337 28.77 8.72 -5.72
C ASN A 337 28.08 8.71 -4.36
N ILE A 338 28.23 7.60 -3.65
CA ILE A 338 27.87 7.52 -2.23
C ILE A 338 28.91 8.33 -1.45
N GLU A 339 28.46 9.32 -0.67
CA GLU A 339 29.31 10.07 0.25
C GLU A 339 29.61 9.27 1.51
N TRP A 340 28.60 8.58 2.02
CA TRP A 340 28.72 7.65 3.13
C TRP A 340 27.58 6.63 3.15
N ASN A 341 27.86 5.50 3.78
CA ASN A 341 26.90 4.52 4.24
C ASN A 341 27.00 4.42 5.75
N ILE A 342 25.86 4.50 6.44
CA ILE A 342 25.75 4.15 7.86
C ILE A 342 24.98 2.82 7.99
N GLY A 343 25.32 2.03 9.01
CA GLY A 343 24.72 0.72 9.24
C GLY A 343 25.73 -0.25 9.84
N PHE A 344 25.53 -1.55 9.64
CA PHE A 344 26.48 -2.58 10.09
C PHE A 344 27.69 -2.71 9.18
N GLU A 345 28.82 -3.12 9.77
CA GLU A 345 29.99 -3.58 9.01
C GLU A 345 29.62 -4.82 8.20
N MET A 346 29.82 -4.74 6.89
CA MET A 346 29.50 -5.80 5.93
C MET A 346 30.75 -6.22 5.14
N PRO A 347 30.76 -7.38 4.46
CA PRO A 347 31.96 -7.94 3.83
C PRO A 347 32.66 -7.03 2.81
N SER A 348 31.95 -6.11 2.16
CA SER A 348 32.55 -5.12 1.24
C SER A 348 33.47 -4.12 1.93
N GLY A 349 33.19 -3.80 3.20
CA GLY A 349 33.79 -2.67 3.91
C GLY A 349 33.21 -1.29 3.53
N ASP A 350 32.12 -1.24 2.75
CA ASP A 350 31.51 0.01 2.26
C ASP A 350 30.78 0.80 3.36
N THR A 351 30.40 0.14 4.45
CA THR A 351 29.81 0.76 5.63
C THR A 351 30.90 1.03 6.65
N THR A 352 31.29 2.30 6.79
CA THR A 352 32.45 2.72 7.60
C THR A 352 32.07 3.57 8.80
N LEU A 353 30.80 4.00 8.89
CA LEU A 353 30.27 4.91 9.91
C LEU A 353 29.03 4.31 10.58
N GLY A 354 28.74 4.73 11.81
CA GLY A 354 27.45 4.45 12.46
C GLY A 354 27.21 3.00 12.91
N ASN A 355 28.24 2.16 12.97
CA ASN A 355 28.15 0.78 13.45
C ASN A 355 27.54 0.66 14.87
N GLU A 356 27.69 1.69 15.70
CA GLU A 356 27.17 1.72 17.08
C GLU A 356 25.69 2.12 17.16
N LEU A 357 25.08 2.60 16.06
CA LEU A 357 23.65 2.96 16.02
C LEU A 357 22.75 1.73 16.12
N LYS A 358 23.20 0.62 15.51
CA LYS A 358 22.58 -0.71 15.58
C LYS A 358 21.08 -0.72 15.30
N PHE A 359 20.64 0.03 14.29
CA PHE A 359 19.28 -0.11 13.78
C PHE A 359 19.20 -1.31 12.83
N SER A 360 18.00 -1.85 12.66
CA SER A 360 17.75 -2.99 11.78
C SER A 360 16.40 -2.89 11.11
N PHE A 361 16.36 -3.21 9.80
CA PHE A 361 15.11 -3.19 9.02
C PHE A 361 14.37 -1.84 9.03
N GLN A 362 15.12 -0.75 9.15
CA GLN A 362 14.57 0.58 9.35
C GLN A 362 13.70 1.07 8.19
N HIS A 363 12.75 1.93 8.50
CA HIS A 363 11.84 2.60 7.56
C HIS A 363 11.87 4.12 7.77
N SER A 364 11.44 4.84 6.74
CA SER A 364 11.37 6.30 6.68
C SER A 364 12.73 7.01 6.83
N ILE A 365 12.86 8.12 6.12
CA ILE A 365 13.87 9.13 6.36
C ILE A 365 13.12 10.45 6.33
N HIS A 366 13.20 11.22 7.41
CA HIS A 366 12.57 12.53 7.46
C HIS A 366 13.55 13.59 7.96
N LYS A 367 13.90 14.51 7.07
CA LYS A 367 14.68 15.70 7.37
C LYS A 367 13.76 16.85 7.78
N SER A 368 14.28 17.73 8.63
CA SER A 368 13.55 18.91 9.07
C SER A 368 14.49 20.11 9.18
N ASN A 369 13.96 21.28 8.86
CA ASN A 369 14.67 22.55 9.04
C ASN A 369 14.97 22.86 10.52
N LEU A 370 14.25 22.25 11.47
CA LEU A 370 14.54 22.35 12.90
C LEU A 370 15.87 21.67 13.27
N TYR A 371 16.23 20.61 12.55
CA TYR A 371 17.42 19.81 12.76
C TYR A 371 18.16 19.57 11.43
N PRO A 372 18.78 20.61 10.85
CA PRO A 372 19.32 20.56 9.47
C PRO A 372 20.45 19.54 9.30
N SER A 373 21.17 19.21 10.37
CA SER A 373 22.25 18.23 10.39
C SER A 373 21.80 16.83 10.81
N CYS A 374 20.49 16.57 10.85
CA CYS A 374 19.92 15.33 11.34
C CYS A 374 18.81 14.81 10.41
N PHE A 375 18.42 13.56 10.62
CA PHE A 375 17.19 13.00 10.09
C PHE A 375 16.55 12.07 11.12
N ALA A 376 15.24 11.89 11.00
CA ALA A 376 14.49 10.90 11.73
C ALA A 376 14.35 9.60 10.93
N THR A 377 14.35 8.46 11.61
CA THR A 377 14.05 7.15 11.03
C THR A 377 13.38 6.26 12.07
N LEU A 378 12.59 5.29 11.61
CA LEU A 378 11.99 4.26 12.44
C LEU A 378 12.86 3.01 12.32
N ASP A 379 13.56 2.65 13.39
CA ASP A 379 14.20 1.34 13.51
C ASP A 379 13.15 0.31 13.91
N ASN A 380 12.70 -0.51 12.96
CA ASN A 380 11.70 -1.55 13.23
C ASN A 380 12.21 -2.56 14.27
N GLY A 381 13.52 -2.82 14.30
CA GLY A 381 14.15 -3.56 15.38
C GLY A 381 13.94 -5.08 15.31
N ASN A 382 13.71 -5.63 14.12
CA ASN A 382 13.39 -7.06 13.92
C ASN A 382 14.44 -8.02 14.49
N ILE A 383 15.70 -7.59 14.62
CA ILE A 383 16.78 -8.40 15.22
C ILE A 383 17.35 -7.77 16.51
N SER A 384 16.63 -6.82 17.11
CA SER A 384 17.07 -6.04 18.29
C SER A 384 17.51 -6.90 19.47
N GLU A 385 16.90 -8.07 19.71
CA GLU A 385 17.33 -9.00 20.76
C GLU A 385 18.79 -9.45 20.56
N GLN A 386 19.20 -9.65 19.30
CA GLN A 386 20.53 -10.11 18.96
C GLN A 386 21.58 -8.99 19.02
N ILE A 387 21.22 -7.80 18.53
CA ILE A 387 22.17 -6.69 18.34
C ILE A 387 22.19 -5.68 19.51
N LEU A 388 21.07 -5.51 20.20
CA LEU A 388 20.87 -4.61 21.33
C LEU A 388 20.70 -5.37 22.67
N GLY A 389 20.33 -6.65 22.64
CA GLY A 389 20.10 -7.44 23.85
C GLY A 389 18.80 -7.09 24.57
N THR A 390 17.77 -6.70 23.80
CA THR A 390 16.41 -6.49 24.33
C THR A 390 15.78 -7.83 24.74
N ASP A 391 14.77 -7.79 25.60
CA ASP A 391 14.05 -8.98 26.07
C ASP A 391 13.05 -9.53 25.03
N TYR A 392 12.69 -8.70 24.04
CA TYR A 392 11.78 -8.96 22.93
C TYR A 392 12.15 -8.06 21.73
N PRO A 393 11.70 -8.37 20.49
CA PRO A 393 11.86 -7.47 19.36
C PRO A 393 11.27 -6.08 19.65
N THR A 394 12.09 -5.03 19.53
CA THR A 394 11.75 -3.68 19.99
C THR A 394 11.97 -2.65 18.89
N THR A 395 10.89 -1.98 18.48
CA THR A 395 10.94 -0.82 17.58
C THR A 395 11.47 0.42 18.30
N ARG A 396 12.25 1.25 17.61
CA ARG A 396 12.78 2.51 18.13
C ARG A 396 12.55 3.65 17.14
N ALA A 397 12.10 4.79 17.63
CA ALA A 397 12.17 6.04 16.87
C ALA A 397 13.53 6.70 17.13
N LEU A 398 14.27 7.04 16.07
CA LEU A 398 15.63 7.55 16.16
C LEU A 398 15.76 8.90 15.45
N ILE A 399 16.43 9.85 16.09
CA ILE A 399 16.97 11.05 15.45
C ILE A 399 18.48 10.92 15.40
N ILE A 400 19.01 10.80 14.18
CA ILE A 400 20.43 10.61 13.92
C ILE A 400 21.01 11.91 13.39
N CYS A 401 22.04 12.41 14.03
CA CYS A 401 22.70 13.67 13.69
C CYS A 401 24.16 13.46 13.29
N TYR A 402 24.70 14.41 12.53
CA TYR A 402 26.10 14.48 12.13
C TYR A 402 26.70 15.80 12.63
N ASP A 403 27.96 15.76 13.09
CA ASP A 403 28.72 16.97 13.34
C ASP A 403 29.81 17.13 12.27
N GLU A 404 29.60 18.13 11.40
CA GLU A 404 30.56 18.50 10.33
C GLU A 404 31.94 18.92 10.87
N ASN A 405 32.06 19.19 12.18
CA ASN A 405 33.29 19.63 12.82
C ASN A 405 34.02 18.52 13.58
N ILE A 406 33.42 17.32 13.73
CA ILE A 406 33.98 16.18 14.46
C ILE A 406 33.87 14.92 13.61
N ASP A 407 34.81 14.77 12.66
CA ASP A 407 35.03 13.56 11.85
C ASP A 407 33.80 12.99 11.08
N ASN A 408 32.68 13.72 11.01
CA ASN A 408 31.40 13.31 10.40
C ASN A 408 30.81 12.00 10.98
N GLU A 409 31.15 11.61 12.21
CA GLU A 409 30.59 10.41 12.82
C GLU A 409 29.12 10.63 13.22
N PRO A 410 28.18 9.78 12.74
CA PRO A 410 26.78 9.88 13.14
C PRO A 410 26.59 9.46 14.60
N TYR A 411 25.67 10.11 15.29
CA TYR A 411 25.26 9.74 16.64
C TYR A 411 23.74 9.87 16.82
N ILE A 412 23.21 9.13 17.78
CA ILE A 412 21.81 9.23 18.21
C ILE A 412 21.67 10.47 19.08
N GLU A 413 20.99 11.50 18.57
CA GLU A 413 20.63 12.70 19.34
C GLU A 413 19.40 12.43 20.22
N TRP A 414 18.44 11.68 19.68
CA TRP A 414 17.23 11.30 20.40
C TRP A 414 16.80 9.89 20.03
N GLU A 415 16.27 9.17 21.01
CA GLU A 415 15.80 7.79 20.87
C GLU A 415 14.60 7.55 21.77
N TYR A 416 13.59 6.86 21.23
CA TYR A 416 12.43 6.39 21.98
C TYR A 416 12.20 4.91 21.70
N LEU A 417 12.30 4.06 22.73
CA LEU A 417 12.04 2.63 22.64
C LEU A 417 10.55 2.39 22.82
N LEU A 418 9.93 1.75 21.84
CA LEU A 418 8.50 1.43 21.89
C LEU A 418 8.31 0.18 22.79
N PRO A 419 7.25 0.14 23.62
CA PRO A 419 6.89 -1.06 24.37
C PRO A 419 6.55 -2.25 23.44
N GLU A 420 6.60 -3.48 23.97
CA GLU A 420 6.38 -4.73 23.23
C GLU A 420 5.10 -4.73 22.38
N ASN A 421 3.99 -4.24 22.92
CA ASN A 421 2.71 -4.22 22.21
C ASN A 421 2.71 -3.30 20.97
N TYR A 422 3.65 -2.35 20.90
CA TYR A 422 3.81 -1.44 19.77
C TYR A 422 4.92 -1.88 18.81
N PHE A 423 5.51 -3.06 19.00
CA PHE A 423 6.49 -3.59 18.07
C PHE A 423 5.90 -3.67 16.66
N GLY A 424 6.60 -3.05 15.70
CA GLY A 424 6.22 -3.01 14.30
C GLY A 424 7.34 -3.54 13.42
N PHE A 425 7.14 -4.74 12.87
CA PHE A 425 8.17 -5.44 12.09
C PHE A 425 8.37 -4.94 10.66
N ALA A 426 7.45 -4.13 10.17
CA ALA A 426 7.43 -3.56 8.83
C ALA A 426 6.66 -2.23 8.85
N SER A 427 6.82 -1.43 7.79
CA SER A 427 6.15 -0.13 7.62
C SER A 427 6.40 0.82 8.80
N GLY A 428 5.68 1.94 8.80
CA GLY A 428 5.80 2.99 9.82
C GLY A 428 6.83 4.05 9.46
N ASN A 429 6.81 5.14 10.22
CA ASN A 429 7.66 6.29 9.99
C ASN A 429 7.84 7.13 11.26
N VAL A 430 8.86 7.98 11.25
CA VAL A 430 9.03 9.06 12.24
C VAL A 430 9.02 10.40 11.52
N GLN A 431 8.16 11.32 11.95
CA GLN A 431 8.11 12.70 11.47
C GLN A 431 8.52 13.65 12.60
N ILE A 432 9.35 14.64 12.28
CA ILE A 432 9.67 15.75 13.18
C ILE A 432 8.62 16.84 12.95
N LEU A 433 7.88 17.20 14.00
CA LEU A 433 6.79 18.17 13.96
C LEU A 433 7.28 19.61 14.18
N ASP A 434 6.49 20.59 13.73
CA ASP A 434 6.84 22.02 13.80
C ASP A 434 7.06 22.55 15.22
N ASN A 435 6.38 21.97 16.20
CA ASN A 435 6.56 22.31 17.62
C ASN A 435 7.78 21.62 18.26
N GLY A 436 8.51 20.79 17.51
CA GLY A 436 9.66 20.01 17.96
C GLY A 436 9.32 18.63 18.56
N ASN A 437 8.05 18.24 18.58
CA ASN A 437 7.64 16.88 18.94
C ASN A 437 7.95 15.90 17.79
N PHE A 438 7.78 14.61 18.07
CA PHE A 438 7.97 13.52 17.13
C PHE A 438 6.67 12.74 16.95
N LEU A 439 6.23 12.57 15.72
CA LEU A 439 5.13 11.67 15.36
C LEU A 439 5.72 10.31 14.97
N ILE A 440 5.36 9.26 15.67
CA ILE A 440 5.90 7.90 15.50
C ILE A 440 4.75 6.99 15.07
N THR A 441 4.88 6.38 13.90
CA THR A 441 3.90 5.45 13.35
C THR A 441 4.45 4.04 13.38
N THR A 442 3.65 3.07 13.84
CA THR A 442 4.01 1.65 13.91
C THR A 442 2.80 0.77 13.56
N VAL A 443 3.04 -0.40 12.95
CA VAL A 443 2.01 -1.42 12.74
C VAL A 443 1.59 -2.11 14.05
N GLY A 444 2.42 -2.01 15.09
CA GLY A 444 2.11 -2.57 16.41
C GLY A 444 0.81 -2.03 17.01
N ASP A 445 0.18 -2.83 17.87
CA ASP A 445 -1.11 -2.54 18.51
C ASP A 445 -2.26 -2.25 17.52
N GLY A 446 -2.23 -2.93 16.36
CA GLY A 446 -3.22 -2.73 15.30
C GLY A 446 -3.11 -1.39 14.57
N GLY A 447 -1.88 -0.90 14.36
CA GLY A 447 -1.62 0.40 13.77
C GLY A 447 -1.80 1.55 14.78
N SER A 448 -0.70 2.12 15.24
CA SER A 448 -0.68 3.23 16.18
C SER A 448 0.19 4.39 15.69
N VAL A 449 -0.25 5.60 15.99
CA VAL A 449 0.49 6.85 15.76
C VAL A 449 0.65 7.56 17.10
N LEU A 450 1.88 7.80 17.55
CA LEU A 450 2.17 8.45 18.83
C LEU A 450 2.81 9.81 18.57
N GLU A 451 2.28 10.87 19.17
CA GLU A 451 2.99 12.13 19.30
C GLU A 451 3.73 12.15 20.64
N VAL A 452 5.05 12.29 20.58
CA VAL A 452 5.94 12.23 21.74
C VAL A 452 6.77 13.50 21.78
N ASP A 453 6.84 14.14 22.95
CA ASP A 453 7.69 15.30 23.15
C ASP A 453 9.19 14.93 23.29
N TYR A 454 10.07 15.93 23.27
CA TYR A 454 11.51 15.71 23.42
C TYR A 454 11.88 15.04 24.76
N ASP A 455 11.10 15.27 25.81
CA ASP A 455 11.27 14.67 27.14
C ASP A 455 10.70 13.23 27.24
N LYS A 456 10.22 12.67 26.13
CA LYS A 456 9.68 11.31 25.98
C LYS A 456 8.31 11.09 26.64
N ASN A 457 7.54 12.16 26.84
CA ASN A 457 6.14 12.04 27.26
C ASN A 457 5.25 11.87 26.03
N ILE A 458 4.33 10.92 26.10
CA ILE A 458 3.28 10.78 25.09
C ILE A 458 2.28 11.93 25.28
N ILE A 459 2.04 12.69 24.21
CA ILE A 459 1.16 13.85 24.16
C ILE A 459 -0.20 13.45 23.57
N TRP A 460 -0.18 12.61 22.54
CA TRP A 460 -1.36 12.17 21.80
C TRP A 460 -1.11 10.80 21.17
N GLU A 461 -2.14 9.98 21.07
CA GLU A 461 -2.12 8.72 20.33
C GLU A 461 -3.31 8.64 19.38
N GLY A 462 -3.06 8.27 18.12
CA GLY A 462 -4.06 7.81 17.17
C GLY A 462 -4.04 6.28 17.09
N LYS A 463 -5.17 5.65 17.39
CA LYS A 463 -5.39 4.21 17.26
C LYS A 463 -6.14 3.95 15.97
N LEU A 464 -5.46 3.34 14.99
CA LEU A 464 -6.00 3.18 13.63
C LEU A 464 -6.90 1.95 13.50
N ASN A 465 -6.78 0.98 14.41
CA ASN A 465 -7.57 -0.27 14.44
C ASN A 465 -7.43 -1.09 13.14
N LEU A 466 -6.23 -1.09 12.57
CA LEU A 466 -5.78 -1.87 11.44
C LEU A 466 -5.14 -3.16 11.94
N GLN A 467 -5.92 -4.24 12.00
CA GLN A 467 -5.43 -5.54 12.45
C GLN A 467 -5.09 -6.45 11.27
N LEU A 468 -3.94 -7.11 11.35
CA LEU A 468 -3.58 -8.20 10.45
C LEU A 468 -4.64 -9.33 10.53
N PRO A 469 -4.99 -10.00 9.42
CA PRO A 469 -4.53 -9.79 8.02
C PRO A 469 -4.91 -8.48 7.40
N ASN A 470 -6.06 -7.96 7.82
CA ASN A 470 -6.93 -7.22 6.93
C ASN A 470 -6.50 -5.76 6.78
N GLY A 471 -5.65 -5.26 7.68
CA GLY A 471 -5.11 -3.92 7.61
C GLY A 471 -3.76 -3.83 8.32
N ALA A 472 -2.87 -3.04 7.75
CA ALA A 472 -1.62 -2.64 8.36
C ALA A 472 -1.31 -1.22 7.92
N VAL A 473 -1.02 -0.34 8.87
CA VAL A 473 -0.65 1.05 8.53
C VAL A 473 0.62 1.02 7.69
N TYR A 474 0.56 1.67 6.53
CA TYR A 474 1.75 1.84 5.69
C TYR A 474 2.55 3.04 6.20
N ARG A 475 1.96 4.23 6.19
CA ARG A 475 2.52 5.48 6.71
C ARG A 475 1.45 6.37 7.33
N ALA A 476 1.87 7.27 8.20
CA ALA A 476 1.03 8.36 8.70
C ALA A 476 1.84 9.65 8.92
N ASN A 477 1.25 10.80 8.60
CA ASN A 477 1.87 12.12 8.75
C ASN A 477 0.89 13.13 9.35
N ARG A 478 1.41 14.04 10.18
CA ARG A 478 0.71 15.27 10.58
C ARG A 478 0.84 16.27 9.45
N ILE A 479 -0.29 16.71 8.92
CA ILE A 479 -0.41 17.78 7.93
C ILE A 479 -1.18 18.96 8.51
N PRO A 480 -0.98 20.19 8.02
CA PRO A 480 -1.63 21.38 8.59
C PRO A 480 -3.17 21.33 8.54
N GLY A 481 -3.72 20.67 7.52
CA GLY A 481 -5.15 20.53 7.28
C GLY A 481 -5.44 19.99 5.88
N LEU A 482 -6.71 20.01 5.45
CA LEU A 482 -7.12 19.59 4.11
C LEU A 482 -6.81 20.67 3.06
N TYR A 483 -6.77 21.93 3.47
CA TYR A 483 -6.69 23.09 2.58
C TYR A 483 -5.51 24.02 2.97
N PRO A 484 -4.26 23.53 2.99
CA PRO A 484 -3.12 24.31 3.50
C PRO A 484 -2.84 25.61 2.73
N ASN A 485 -3.07 25.67 1.41
CA ASN A 485 -2.66 26.79 0.55
C ASN A 485 -3.83 27.58 -0.10
N ASN A 486 -5.04 27.49 0.45
CA ASN A 486 -6.23 28.11 -0.14
C ASN A 486 -6.26 29.63 0.02
N TYR A 487 -6.76 30.34 -0.99
CA TYR A 487 -6.82 31.81 -0.99
C TYR A 487 -7.99 32.35 -1.82
N SER A 488 -8.45 33.55 -1.47
CA SER A 488 -9.43 34.30 -2.26
C SER A 488 -8.82 35.55 -2.89
N ILE A 489 -9.51 36.03 -3.92
CA ILE A 489 -9.11 37.20 -4.69
C ILE A 489 -10.30 38.16 -4.69
N ILE A 490 -10.06 39.38 -4.23
CA ILE A 490 -11.05 40.45 -4.23
C ILE A 490 -10.56 41.59 -5.12
N LEU A 491 -11.38 41.93 -6.12
CA LEU A 491 -11.19 43.10 -6.96
C LEU A 491 -11.92 44.31 -6.37
N ASN A 492 -11.15 45.34 -6.02
CA ASN A 492 -11.63 46.62 -5.53
C ASN A 492 -11.56 47.67 -6.63
N GLU A 493 -12.64 48.42 -6.84
CA GLU A 493 -12.66 49.55 -7.77
C GLU A 493 -12.39 50.87 -7.05
N TYR A 494 -11.55 51.74 -7.63
CA TYR A 494 -11.31 53.08 -7.09
C TYR A 494 -12.06 54.16 -7.87
N THR A 495 -12.93 54.89 -7.17
CA THR A 495 -13.75 55.95 -7.77
C THR A 495 -13.26 57.36 -7.43
N SER A 496 -13.49 58.30 -8.36
CA SER A 496 -13.62 59.73 -8.05
C SER A 496 -14.98 60.31 -8.45
N ASN A 497 -15.90 59.49 -9.00
CA ASN A 497 -17.18 59.94 -9.57
C ASN A 497 -18.28 58.86 -9.42
N ILE A 498 -19.48 59.27 -8.99
CA ILE A 498 -20.53 58.43 -8.34
C ILE A 498 -21.60 57.93 -9.35
N THR A 499 -21.28 57.73 -10.63
CA THR A 499 -22.34 57.53 -11.67
C THR A 499 -22.17 56.33 -12.62
N ALA A 500 -21.18 55.47 -12.45
CA ALA A 500 -21.11 54.17 -13.13
C ALA A 500 -21.47 53.05 -12.12
N ASN A 501 -22.09 51.96 -12.56
CA ASN A 501 -22.96 51.18 -11.67
C ASN A 501 -22.99 49.66 -11.92
N THR A 502 -21.95 49.02 -12.47
CA THR A 502 -21.92 47.54 -12.58
C THR A 502 -20.49 47.01 -12.77
N MET A 503 -20.01 46.20 -11.81
CA MET A 503 -19.22 45.01 -12.16
C MET A 503 -20.14 43.81 -12.26
N ILE A 504 -19.80 42.85 -13.11
CA ILE A 504 -20.47 41.56 -13.14
C ILE A 504 -19.43 40.46 -13.32
N THR A 505 -19.59 39.33 -12.64
CA THR A 505 -18.77 38.13 -12.82
C THR A 505 -19.48 37.12 -13.71
N ASN A 506 -18.74 36.45 -14.59
CA ASN A 506 -19.24 35.36 -15.41
C ASN A 506 -18.14 34.31 -15.57
N ASN A 507 -18.34 33.11 -15.01
CA ASN A 507 -17.38 32.02 -15.08
C ASN A 507 -15.96 32.49 -14.71
N GLY A 508 -15.81 33.16 -13.57
CA GLY A 508 -14.54 33.68 -13.07
C GLY A 508 -14.04 34.98 -13.72
N ASN A 509 -14.63 35.42 -14.83
CA ASN A 509 -14.23 36.67 -15.51
C ASN A 509 -15.02 37.88 -15.01
N TYR A 510 -14.38 39.05 -15.01
CA TYR A 510 -14.96 40.30 -14.50
C TYR A 510 -15.26 41.27 -15.64
N TYR A 511 -16.42 41.92 -15.61
CA TYR A 511 -16.80 42.96 -16.55
C TYR A 511 -17.04 44.26 -15.80
N THR A 512 -16.33 45.32 -16.14
CA THR A 512 -16.41 46.61 -15.46
C THR A 512 -16.48 47.78 -16.45
N ASP A 513 -17.17 48.85 -16.07
CA ASP A 513 -17.15 50.12 -16.80
C ASP A 513 -15.95 51.02 -16.39
N TYR A 514 -15.03 50.53 -15.55
CA TYR A 514 -13.98 51.34 -14.91
C TYR A 514 -12.57 50.99 -15.33
N ASN A 515 -11.76 52.01 -15.64
CA ASN A 515 -10.39 51.82 -16.08
C ASN A 515 -9.34 51.74 -14.92
N HIS A 516 -9.78 51.49 -13.67
CA HIS A 516 -8.89 51.41 -12.51
C HIS A 516 -9.37 50.32 -11.53
N ILE A 517 -8.55 49.30 -11.33
CA ILE A 517 -8.81 48.18 -10.41
C ILE A 517 -7.66 48.01 -9.42
N GLN A 518 -7.95 47.51 -8.23
CA GLN A 518 -6.98 47.02 -7.26
C GLN A 518 -7.29 45.55 -6.96
N LEU A 519 -6.25 44.74 -6.94
CA LEU A 519 -6.32 43.34 -6.52
C LEU A 519 -5.94 43.23 -5.04
N SER A 520 -6.72 42.46 -4.28
CA SER A 520 -6.34 42.00 -2.94
C SER A 520 -6.39 40.48 -2.90
N ILE A 521 -5.33 39.86 -2.40
CA ILE A 521 -5.24 38.40 -2.19
C ILE A 521 -5.33 38.17 -0.69
N TYR A 522 -6.24 37.30 -0.26
CA TYR A 522 -6.40 36.90 1.14
C TYR A 522 -5.96 35.45 1.28
N ASP A 523 -5.03 35.20 2.20
CA ASP A 523 -4.65 33.84 2.58
C ASP A 523 -5.67 33.28 3.57
N GLU A 524 -6.30 32.18 3.19
CA GLU A 524 -7.31 31.47 3.96
C GLU A 524 -6.93 30.00 4.16
N GLY A 525 -5.67 29.67 3.87
CA GLY A 525 -5.10 28.36 4.02
C GLY A 525 -4.82 28.01 5.48
N GLU A 526 -4.49 26.74 5.70
CA GLU A 526 -4.24 26.18 7.02
C GLU A 526 -2.74 26.06 7.36
N LEU A 527 -1.84 26.59 6.53
CA LEU A 527 -0.41 26.59 6.81
C LEU A 527 -0.08 27.34 8.11
N ILE A 528 0.70 26.71 8.99
CA ILE A 528 0.93 27.19 10.36
C ILE A 528 2.01 28.31 10.39
N ASN A 529 2.95 28.35 9.43
CA ASN A 529 4.21 29.10 9.61
C ASN A 529 4.79 29.83 8.38
N ASN A 530 4.11 29.96 7.23
CA ASN A 530 4.70 30.54 6.02
C ASN A 530 4.14 31.93 5.64
N GLU A 531 5.03 32.84 5.24
CA GLU A 531 4.69 33.99 4.39
C GLU A 531 4.35 33.47 2.99
N SER A 532 3.07 33.18 2.73
CA SER A 532 2.62 32.79 1.39
C SER A 532 3.00 33.86 0.37
N ASN A 533 3.71 33.45 -0.68
CA ASN A 533 4.07 34.33 -1.78
C ASN A 533 3.32 33.93 -3.04
N PHE A 534 2.87 34.95 -3.76
CA PHE A 534 2.17 34.80 -5.03
C PHE A 534 2.90 35.59 -6.10
N GLU A 535 3.27 34.92 -7.19
CA GLU A 535 3.62 35.58 -8.44
C GLU A 535 2.33 35.97 -9.17
N ILE A 536 2.19 37.25 -9.52
CA ILE A 536 1.09 37.76 -10.32
C ILE A 536 1.64 38.22 -11.67
N ILE A 537 1.09 37.65 -12.73
CA ILE A 537 1.34 38.02 -14.11
C ILE A 537 0.13 38.80 -14.63
N VAL A 538 0.37 40.01 -15.12
CA VAL A 538 -0.67 40.90 -15.65
C VAL A 538 -0.36 41.23 -17.11
N ASP A 539 -1.25 40.81 -18.01
CA ASP A 539 -1.13 41.02 -19.44
C ASP A 539 -2.21 41.99 -19.95
N PHE A 540 -1.78 43.03 -20.66
CA PHE A 540 -2.62 44.11 -21.16
C PHE A 540 -2.76 43.99 -22.68
N GLU A 541 -3.99 44.04 -23.21
CA GLU A 541 -4.30 43.90 -24.65
C GLU A 541 -3.33 44.64 -25.61
N ASN A 542 -2.84 45.83 -25.22
CA ASN A 542 -2.01 46.69 -26.07
C ASN A 542 -0.69 47.14 -25.41
N GLU A 543 -0.29 46.57 -24.27
CA GLU A 543 0.92 46.98 -23.53
C GLU A 543 1.81 45.77 -23.15
N THR A 544 2.98 46.02 -22.56
CA THR A 544 3.90 44.96 -22.12
C THR A 544 3.42 44.31 -20.83
N GLN A 545 3.49 42.98 -20.76
CA GLN A 545 3.29 42.17 -19.56
C GLN A 545 4.02 42.76 -18.33
N GLU A 546 3.32 42.86 -17.21
CA GLU A 546 3.86 43.22 -15.89
C GLU A 546 3.86 42.00 -14.97
N ASN A 547 5.02 41.65 -14.40
CA ASN A 547 5.11 40.67 -13.30
C ASN A 547 5.25 41.40 -11.96
N ARG A 548 4.48 40.97 -10.96
CA ARG A 548 4.53 41.48 -9.58
C ARG A 548 4.54 40.31 -8.61
N ASN A 549 5.14 40.51 -7.44
CA ASN A 549 5.10 39.53 -6.35
C ASN A 549 4.31 40.10 -5.18
N CYS A 550 3.66 39.21 -4.44
CA CYS A 550 2.74 39.54 -3.37
C CYS A 550 3.04 38.63 -2.19
N LEU A 551 3.87 39.16 -1.28
CA LEU A 551 4.18 38.53 -0.01
C LEU A 551 3.07 38.87 0.98
N ILE A 552 2.39 37.85 1.49
CA ILE A 552 1.33 38.04 2.48
C ILE A 552 1.96 38.21 3.86
N ASN A 553 1.67 39.35 4.49
CA ASN A 553 2.00 39.65 5.87
C ASN A 553 0.71 40.16 6.52
N ASP A 554 0.22 39.49 7.57
CA ASP A 554 -1.12 39.66 8.16
C ASP A 554 -2.30 39.25 7.22
N ASN A 555 -2.24 38.06 6.61
CA ASN A 555 -3.30 37.37 5.85
C ASN A 555 -3.85 38.08 4.59
N ILE A 556 -3.30 39.24 4.22
CA ILE A 556 -3.71 39.95 3.01
C ILE A 556 -2.52 40.61 2.31
N CYS A 557 -2.57 40.66 0.99
CA CYS A 557 -1.68 41.49 0.20
C CYS A 557 -2.48 42.32 -0.82
N HIS A 558 -2.26 43.64 -0.77
CA HIS A 558 -2.88 44.59 -1.70
C HIS A 558 -1.89 44.98 -2.80
N LEU A 559 -2.25 44.72 -4.05
CA LEU A 559 -1.51 45.25 -5.18
C LEU A 559 -1.85 46.72 -5.44
N GLY A 560 -0.93 47.42 -6.13
CA GLY A 560 -1.15 48.79 -6.57
C GLY A 560 -2.32 48.91 -7.55
N ILE A 561 -2.88 50.12 -7.68
CA ILE A 561 -3.96 50.39 -8.62
C ILE A 561 -3.45 50.23 -10.05
N PHE A 562 -4.03 49.31 -10.80
CA PHE A 562 -3.77 49.13 -12.24
C PHE A 562 -4.51 50.21 -13.03
N ASN A 563 -3.81 50.94 -13.89
CA ASN A 563 -4.43 51.92 -14.79
C ASN A 563 -4.63 51.27 -16.16
N THR A 564 -5.88 51.00 -16.53
CA THR A 564 -6.24 50.23 -17.73
C THR A 564 -6.81 51.10 -18.85
N SER A 565 -6.53 52.41 -18.82
CA SER A 565 -7.15 53.41 -19.72
C SER A 565 -6.91 53.19 -21.23
N ASN A 566 -5.97 52.31 -21.61
CA ASN A 566 -5.62 51.99 -22.99
C ASN A 566 -5.98 50.55 -23.42
N SER A 567 -6.63 49.76 -22.55
CA SER A 567 -6.91 48.34 -22.80
C SER A 567 -8.41 48.06 -22.70
N ASN A 568 -8.94 47.26 -23.62
CA ASN A 568 -10.32 46.76 -23.56
C ASN A 568 -10.46 45.59 -22.59
N TYR A 569 -9.37 44.88 -22.30
CA TYR A 569 -9.31 43.84 -21.27
C TYR A 569 -7.90 43.70 -20.69
N VAL A 570 -7.80 43.05 -19.53
CA VAL A 570 -6.55 42.66 -18.87
C VAL A 570 -6.67 41.20 -18.42
N ASN A 571 -5.68 40.37 -18.76
CA ASN A 571 -5.58 39.00 -18.25
C ASN A 571 -4.71 39.01 -17.00
N ILE A 572 -5.19 38.37 -15.93
CA ILE A 572 -4.47 38.26 -14.67
C ILE A 572 -4.31 36.78 -14.35
N GLU A 573 -3.08 36.40 -14.06
CA GLU A 573 -2.69 35.08 -13.60
C GLU A 573 -2.02 35.21 -12.23
N ILE A 574 -2.44 34.39 -11.28
CA ILE A 574 -1.93 34.36 -9.91
C ILE A 574 -1.43 32.95 -9.63
N ASN A 575 -0.13 32.84 -9.36
CA ASN A 575 0.59 31.60 -9.13
C ASN A 575 1.11 31.60 -7.68
N PRO A 576 0.59 30.75 -6.79
CA PRO A 576 1.20 30.53 -5.48
C PRO A 576 2.54 29.77 -5.63
N ASP A 577 3.56 30.19 -4.88
CA ASP A 577 4.94 29.69 -5.03
C ASP A 577 5.10 28.17 -4.83
N ASN A 578 4.15 27.50 -4.15
CA ASN A 578 4.30 26.10 -3.71
C ASN A 578 3.13 25.17 -4.05
N ASN A 579 2.12 25.63 -4.80
CA ASN A 579 1.00 24.77 -5.22
C ASN A 579 0.37 25.26 -6.52
N GLN A 580 1.02 24.93 -7.65
CA GLN A 580 0.57 25.36 -8.99
C GLN A 580 -0.85 24.88 -9.33
N ASN A 581 -1.34 23.82 -8.68
CA ASN A 581 -2.71 23.33 -8.86
C ASN A 581 -3.76 24.32 -8.34
N LEU A 582 -3.38 25.27 -7.49
CA LEU A 582 -4.23 26.36 -6.98
C LEU A 582 -4.06 27.67 -7.77
N LYS A 583 -3.41 27.63 -8.93
CA LYS A 583 -3.31 28.76 -9.85
C LYS A 583 -4.69 29.26 -10.24
N LYS A 584 -4.90 30.58 -10.17
CA LYS A 584 -6.14 31.24 -10.60
C LYS A 584 -5.86 32.19 -11.76
N ASN A 585 -6.61 32.04 -12.84
CA ASN A 585 -6.56 32.92 -14.01
C ASN A 585 -7.95 33.53 -14.29
N PHE A 586 -7.97 34.81 -14.63
CA PHE A 586 -9.20 35.48 -15.02
C PHE A 586 -8.94 36.72 -15.88
N THR A 587 -9.92 37.10 -16.67
CA THR A 587 -9.89 38.32 -17.48
C THR A 587 -10.81 39.39 -16.88
N VAL A 588 -10.33 40.63 -16.86
CA VAL A 588 -11.11 41.82 -16.55
C VAL A 588 -11.38 42.59 -17.83
N PHE A 589 -12.64 42.70 -18.24
CA PHE A 589 -13.13 43.43 -19.42
C PHE A 589 -13.59 44.84 -19.06
N PHE A 590 -13.26 45.83 -19.89
CA PHE A 590 -13.51 47.26 -19.65
C PHE A 590 -14.55 47.87 -20.62
N ASN A 591 -15.44 48.74 -20.13
CA ASN A 591 -16.41 49.53 -20.92
C ASN A 591 -17.42 48.68 -21.74
N ASN A 592 -17.89 47.55 -21.20
CA ASN A 592 -18.74 46.58 -21.91
C ASN A 592 -18.11 46.04 -23.20
N SER A 593 -16.79 46.03 -23.32
CA SER A 593 -16.12 45.18 -24.29
C SER A 593 -16.48 43.72 -23.97
N SER A 594 -16.99 43.01 -24.96
CA SER A 594 -17.09 41.54 -24.91
C SER A 594 -15.99 40.98 -25.79
N CYS A 595 -15.54 39.77 -25.53
CA CYS A 595 -14.68 39.09 -26.49
C CYS A 595 -15.38 39.01 -27.85
N GLU A 596 -14.79 39.60 -28.91
CA GLU A 596 -15.35 39.53 -30.27
C GLU A 596 -15.09 38.17 -30.93
N ASP A 597 -14.10 37.42 -30.42
CA ASP A 597 -13.70 36.07 -30.85
C ASP A 597 -14.11 34.98 -29.83
N SER A 598 -13.87 33.69 -30.12
CA SER A 598 -14.06 32.62 -29.12
C SER A 598 -12.98 32.72 -28.04
N ILE A 599 -13.38 32.58 -26.77
CA ILE A 599 -12.45 32.31 -25.68
C ILE A 599 -11.90 30.90 -25.93
N ASP A 600 -10.58 30.78 -26.04
CA ASP A 600 -9.94 29.48 -26.21
C ASP A 600 -9.92 28.70 -24.88
N CYS A 601 -9.47 27.46 -24.91
CA CYS A 601 -9.50 26.62 -23.70
C CYS A 601 -8.60 27.16 -22.56
N ALA A 602 -7.75 28.17 -22.80
CA ALA A 602 -6.87 28.79 -21.83
C ALA A 602 -7.47 30.08 -21.21
N GLY A 603 -8.73 30.40 -21.55
CA GLY A 603 -9.41 31.60 -21.04
C GLY A 603 -9.03 32.89 -21.79
N ILE A 604 -8.27 32.80 -22.88
CA ILE A 604 -7.79 33.97 -23.62
C ILE A 604 -8.78 34.36 -24.71
N CYS A 605 -9.20 35.62 -24.70
CA CYS A 605 -10.05 36.17 -25.74
C CYS A 605 -9.32 36.25 -27.10
N GLY A 606 -9.82 35.55 -28.12
CA GLY A 606 -9.20 35.52 -29.45
C GLY A 606 -7.94 34.66 -29.54
N GLY A 607 -7.69 33.85 -28.51
CA GLY A 607 -6.63 32.85 -28.53
C GLY A 607 -6.94 31.72 -29.49
N ASN A 608 -5.90 31.01 -29.93
CA ASN A 608 -5.98 29.91 -30.91
C ASN A 608 -5.59 28.56 -30.31
N THR A 609 -5.62 28.46 -28.99
CA THR A 609 -5.19 27.29 -28.22
C THR A 609 -6.29 26.22 -28.28
N ASN A 610 -5.94 25.01 -28.74
CA ASN A 610 -6.86 23.89 -28.84
C ASN A 610 -6.48 22.79 -27.86
N ILE A 611 -7.45 21.95 -27.54
CA ILE A 611 -7.26 20.72 -26.77
C ILE A 611 -6.53 19.70 -27.65
N ASP A 612 -5.43 19.12 -27.16
CA ASP A 612 -4.68 18.07 -27.85
C ASP A 612 -5.28 16.66 -27.60
N CYS A 613 -4.66 15.58 -28.11
CA CYS A 613 -5.24 14.23 -27.98
C CYS A 613 -5.24 13.68 -26.54
N ASN A 614 -4.56 14.33 -25.59
CA ASN A 614 -4.58 14.02 -24.15
C ASN A 614 -5.58 14.88 -23.36
N ASN A 615 -6.44 15.63 -24.06
CA ASN A 615 -7.34 16.62 -23.49
C ASN A 615 -6.65 17.83 -22.84
N GLU A 616 -5.38 18.11 -23.14
CA GLU A 616 -4.66 19.25 -22.59
C GLU A 616 -4.82 20.50 -23.46
N CYS A 617 -5.15 21.63 -22.84
CA CYS A 617 -5.28 22.89 -23.55
C CYS A 617 -3.91 23.46 -23.96
N GLY A 618 -3.62 23.47 -25.27
CA GLY A 618 -2.36 24.00 -25.81
C GLY A 618 -1.23 22.99 -25.86
N GLY A 619 -1.52 21.74 -25.52
CA GLY A 619 -0.57 20.65 -25.61
C GLY A 619 -0.17 20.32 -27.06
N SER A 620 0.96 19.64 -27.21
CA SER A 620 1.52 19.27 -28.50
C SER A 620 1.28 17.81 -28.89
N ALA A 621 0.54 17.05 -28.09
CA ALA A 621 0.37 15.62 -28.30
C ALA A 621 -0.45 15.35 -29.58
N ILE A 622 0.05 14.43 -30.39
CA ILE A 622 -0.62 13.91 -31.59
C ILE A 622 -0.58 12.39 -31.54
N ASP A 623 -1.58 11.74 -32.12
CA ASP A 623 -1.56 10.28 -32.30
C ASP A 623 -0.31 9.87 -33.12
N ASP A 624 0.41 8.87 -32.63
CA ASP A 624 1.49 8.23 -33.35
C ASP A 624 0.96 7.28 -34.45
N GLU A 625 1.83 6.60 -35.19
CA GLU A 625 1.42 5.70 -36.28
C GLU A 625 0.73 4.41 -35.78
N CYS A 626 0.75 4.15 -34.46
CA CYS A 626 0.02 3.08 -33.78
C CYS A 626 -1.34 3.56 -33.22
N GLY A 627 -1.65 4.86 -33.31
CA GLY A 627 -2.87 5.46 -32.80
C GLY A 627 -2.84 5.77 -31.30
N VAL A 628 -1.64 5.84 -30.71
CA VAL A 628 -1.43 6.19 -29.29
C VAL A 628 -1.05 7.66 -29.21
N CYS A 629 -1.78 8.44 -28.42
CA CYS A 629 -1.52 9.86 -28.25
C CYS A 629 -0.14 10.09 -27.59
N GLY A 630 0.78 10.78 -28.27
CA GLY A 630 2.12 11.05 -27.77
C GLY A 630 3.09 9.86 -27.79
N GLY A 631 2.72 8.73 -28.42
CA GLY A 631 3.53 7.51 -28.46
C GLY A 631 4.78 7.59 -29.37
N ASP A 632 5.70 6.64 -29.18
CA ASP A 632 6.97 6.53 -29.93
C ASP A 632 6.95 5.48 -31.06
N ASN A 633 5.77 4.92 -31.37
CA ASN A 633 5.51 3.80 -32.29
C ASN A 633 6.01 2.41 -31.84
N SER A 634 6.43 2.24 -30.59
CA SER A 634 6.87 0.92 -30.06
C SER A 634 5.73 -0.08 -29.90
N THR A 635 4.54 0.41 -29.54
CA THR A 635 3.35 -0.41 -29.20
C THR A 635 2.79 -1.24 -30.36
N CYS A 636 3.18 -0.94 -31.60
CA CYS A 636 2.80 -1.71 -32.79
C CYS A 636 3.99 -2.12 -33.67
N SER A 637 5.22 -2.14 -33.12
CA SER A 637 6.43 -2.54 -33.84
C SER A 637 6.59 -4.06 -34.00
N ASP A 638 6.98 -4.51 -35.20
CA ASP A 638 7.33 -5.91 -35.48
C ASP A 638 8.72 -6.30 -34.91
N CYS A 639 9.15 -7.56 -35.03
CA CYS A 639 10.42 -8.01 -34.44
C CYS A 639 11.69 -7.38 -35.04
N SER A 640 11.57 -6.60 -36.12
CA SER A 640 12.66 -5.83 -36.74
C SER A 640 12.59 -4.34 -36.37
N GLY A 641 11.70 -3.95 -35.46
CA GLY A 641 11.49 -2.57 -35.04
C GLY A 641 10.76 -1.73 -36.09
N ILE A 642 9.90 -2.34 -36.92
CA ILE A 642 9.08 -1.64 -37.91
C ILE A 642 7.62 -1.55 -37.43
N PRO A 643 7.09 -0.35 -37.15
CA PRO A 643 5.67 -0.15 -36.83
C PRO A 643 4.74 -0.70 -37.92
N ASN A 644 3.75 -1.51 -37.54
CA ASN A 644 2.81 -2.22 -38.44
C ASN A 644 3.48 -3.18 -39.46
N GLY A 645 4.67 -3.70 -39.16
CA GLY A 645 5.39 -4.65 -40.02
C GLY A 645 4.89 -6.10 -39.92
N ASP A 646 5.38 -6.97 -40.82
CA ASP A 646 4.98 -8.39 -40.93
C ASP A 646 6.09 -9.38 -40.50
N ALA A 647 7.20 -8.90 -39.94
CA ALA A 647 8.27 -9.75 -39.44
C ALA A 647 7.91 -10.40 -38.10
N PHE A 648 8.06 -11.72 -38.03
CA PHE A 648 7.83 -12.51 -36.82
C PHE A 648 9.14 -13.17 -36.39
N VAL A 649 9.30 -13.33 -35.08
CA VAL A 649 10.39 -14.10 -34.49
C VAL A 649 10.16 -15.56 -34.86
N ASP A 650 11.19 -16.25 -35.38
CA ASP A 650 11.12 -17.70 -35.56
C ASP A 650 11.16 -18.42 -34.21
N ASP A 651 10.91 -19.71 -34.20
CA ASP A 651 10.81 -20.49 -32.96
C ASP A 651 12.12 -20.58 -32.15
N CYS A 652 13.23 -20.00 -32.64
CA CYS A 652 14.55 -19.95 -32.01
C CYS A 652 14.96 -18.53 -31.55
N GLY A 653 14.04 -17.56 -31.52
CA GLY A 653 14.31 -16.19 -31.05
C GLY A 653 14.96 -15.29 -32.10
N VAL A 654 15.00 -15.70 -33.37
CA VAL A 654 15.63 -14.95 -34.46
C VAL A 654 14.55 -14.40 -35.39
N CYS A 655 14.48 -13.06 -35.51
CA CYS A 655 13.55 -12.41 -36.43
C CYS A 655 13.75 -12.91 -37.88
N ASN A 656 12.72 -13.57 -38.46
CA ASN A 656 12.75 -14.24 -39.77
C ASN A 656 13.84 -15.33 -39.96
N GLY A 657 14.20 -16.08 -38.93
CA GLY A 657 15.07 -17.26 -39.07
C GLY A 657 14.37 -18.48 -39.71
N ASP A 658 15.12 -19.55 -39.98
CA ASP A 658 14.64 -20.77 -40.67
C ASP A 658 14.49 -22.00 -39.76
N GLY A 659 14.52 -21.81 -38.43
CA GLY A 659 14.29 -22.87 -37.43
C GLY A 659 15.36 -23.97 -37.36
N SER A 660 16.49 -23.81 -38.06
CA SER A 660 17.44 -24.91 -38.27
C SER A 660 18.51 -25.10 -37.17
N THR A 661 18.54 -24.24 -36.15
CA THR A 661 19.58 -24.25 -35.09
C THR A 661 19.20 -24.96 -33.80
N CYS A 662 17.95 -25.42 -33.67
CA CYS A 662 17.36 -25.84 -32.40
C CYS A 662 17.30 -27.36 -32.14
N GLN A 663 17.70 -28.22 -33.08
CA GLN A 663 17.37 -29.65 -33.00
C GLN A 663 18.60 -30.53 -32.72
N ASN A 664 18.77 -31.00 -31.48
CA ASN A 664 19.22 -32.37 -31.12
C ASN A 664 19.29 -32.57 -29.59
N CYS A 665 18.35 -33.35 -29.03
CA CYS A 665 18.44 -33.87 -27.65
C CYS A 665 19.08 -35.26 -27.61
N ASP A 666 19.71 -35.60 -26.48
CA ASP A 666 20.22 -36.93 -26.21
C ASP A 666 19.10 -37.99 -26.05
N GLU A 667 19.45 -39.27 -26.20
CA GLU A 667 18.49 -40.39 -26.10
C GLU A 667 17.80 -40.43 -24.74
N GLY A 668 16.45 -40.47 -24.73
CA GLY A 668 15.63 -40.45 -23.51
C GLY A 668 15.14 -39.07 -23.08
N LEU A 669 15.51 -38.02 -23.83
CA LEU A 669 14.97 -36.67 -23.69
C LEU A 669 14.06 -36.34 -24.89
N THR A 670 13.05 -35.50 -24.65
CA THR A 670 12.16 -34.95 -25.68
C THR A 670 12.43 -33.45 -25.82
N TYR A 671 12.63 -33.00 -27.05
CA TYR A 671 12.76 -31.59 -27.37
C TYR A 671 11.38 -30.93 -27.39
N TYR A 672 11.22 -29.79 -26.72
CA TYR A 672 10.07 -28.91 -26.90
C TYR A 672 10.53 -27.60 -27.53
N GLU A 673 9.91 -27.25 -28.65
CA GLU A 673 10.21 -26.03 -29.40
C GLU A 673 9.72 -24.78 -28.68
N ILE A 674 8.52 -24.87 -28.12
CA ILE A 674 7.89 -23.79 -27.36
C ILE A 674 7.79 -24.25 -25.91
N VAL A 675 8.38 -23.48 -25.01
CA VAL A 675 8.34 -23.70 -23.56
C VAL A 675 7.52 -22.58 -22.93
N PRO A 676 6.47 -22.89 -22.16
CA PRO A 676 5.66 -21.87 -21.49
C PRO A 676 6.50 -21.05 -20.50
N ASN A 677 6.11 -19.78 -20.28
CA ASN A 677 6.78 -18.92 -19.29
C ASN A 677 6.73 -19.48 -17.86
N SER A 678 5.74 -20.34 -17.56
CA SER A 678 5.66 -21.05 -16.28
C SER A 678 6.71 -22.17 -16.12
N THR A 679 7.48 -22.48 -17.17
CA THR A 679 8.51 -23.52 -17.16
C THR A 679 9.89 -22.90 -17.31
N ILE A 680 10.62 -22.82 -16.20
CA ILE A 680 11.94 -22.20 -16.08
C ILE A 680 13.04 -23.24 -16.37
N LEU A 681 13.92 -22.93 -17.31
CA LEU A 681 15.05 -23.78 -17.71
C LEU A 681 16.35 -23.22 -17.15
N LEU A 682 16.83 -23.73 -16.01
CA LEU A 682 18.00 -23.16 -15.32
C LEU A 682 19.32 -23.38 -16.07
N ASP A 683 19.38 -24.38 -16.96
CA ASP A 683 20.53 -24.67 -17.82
C ASP A 683 20.33 -24.20 -19.28
N GLY A 684 19.18 -23.59 -19.59
CA GLY A 684 18.79 -23.20 -20.95
C GLY A 684 18.50 -24.37 -21.89
N SER A 685 18.35 -25.60 -21.38
CA SER A 685 18.11 -26.78 -22.20
C SER A 685 16.63 -27.01 -22.47
N TYR A 686 16.27 -27.07 -23.75
CA TYR A 686 14.91 -27.37 -24.24
C TYR A 686 14.62 -28.89 -24.33
N CYS A 687 15.46 -29.70 -23.67
CA CYS A 687 15.38 -31.15 -23.68
C CYS A 687 14.90 -31.66 -22.33
N PHE A 688 13.77 -32.38 -22.31
CA PHE A 688 13.06 -32.80 -21.11
C PHE A 688 13.05 -34.32 -20.97
N ASN A 689 13.27 -34.85 -19.77
CA ASN A 689 13.34 -36.28 -19.54
C ASN A 689 11.98 -36.94 -19.72
N ASN A 690 11.94 -38.01 -20.51
CA ASN A 690 10.71 -38.70 -20.85
C ASN A 690 9.98 -39.28 -19.63
N ASN A 691 10.69 -39.66 -18.57
CA ASN A 691 10.03 -40.21 -17.38
C ASN A 691 9.32 -39.12 -16.56
N ASP A 692 9.97 -37.96 -16.41
CA ASP A 692 9.39 -36.82 -15.71
C ASP A 692 8.18 -36.28 -16.51
N LEU A 693 8.30 -36.20 -17.84
CA LEU A 693 7.18 -35.84 -18.73
C LEU A 693 6.01 -36.82 -18.63
N ASN A 694 6.28 -38.13 -18.55
CA ASN A 694 5.23 -39.12 -18.38
C ASN A 694 4.51 -38.94 -17.04
N ALA A 695 5.22 -38.65 -15.96
CA ALA A 695 4.61 -38.40 -14.65
C ALA A 695 3.74 -37.13 -14.65
N LEU A 696 4.18 -36.04 -15.29
CA LEU A 696 3.33 -34.86 -15.50
C LEU A 696 2.08 -35.19 -16.33
N ASN A 697 2.23 -36.00 -17.38
CA ASN A 697 1.13 -36.43 -18.20
C ASN A 697 0.14 -37.33 -17.45
N ASP A 698 0.63 -38.17 -16.53
CA ASP A 698 -0.22 -38.97 -15.65
C ASP A 698 -1.01 -38.06 -14.69
N ILE A 699 -0.41 -37.00 -14.14
CA ILE A 699 -1.14 -35.99 -13.34
C ILE A 699 -2.29 -35.39 -14.16
N ILE A 700 -2.02 -35.00 -15.42
CA ILE A 700 -3.02 -34.43 -16.33
C ILE A 700 -4.17 -35.43 -16.58
N ILE A 701 -3.84 -36.67 -16.92
CA ILE A 701 -4.82 -37.70 -17.29
C ILE A 701 -5.66 -38.12 -16.10
N GLU A 702 -5.03 -38.42 -14.96
CA GLU A 702 -5.73 -38.92 -13.77
C GLU A 702 -6.67 -37.87 -13.17
N ASN A 703 -6.32 -36.59 -13.27
CA ASN A 703 -7.17 -35.47 -12.83
C ASN A 703 -8.08 -34.91 -13.93
N SER A 704 -8.09 -35.51 -15.13
CA SER A 704 -8.90 -35.05 -16.26
C SER A 704 -8.70 -33.57 -16.62
N LEU A 705 -7.46 -33.08 -16.53
CA LEU A 705 -7.11 -31.69 -16.78
C LEU A 705 -7.08 -31.38 -18.29
N ASN A 706 -7.54 -30.19 -18.66
CA ASN A 706 -7.51 -29.73 -20.05
C ASN A 706 -6.21 -28.96 -20.35
N ILE A 707 -5.08 -29.67 -20.32
CA ILE A 707 -3.75 -29.12 -20.57
C ILE A 707 -3.16 -29.83 -21.79
N GLU A 708 -2.75 -29.05 -22.80
CA GLU A 708 -2.29 -29.59 -24.08
C GLU A 708 -0.87 -30.19 -24.02
N SER A 709 -0.06 -29.77 -23.05
CA SER A 709 1.35 -30.19 -22.92
C SER A 709 1.75 -30.42 -21.45
N PRO A 710 2.48 -31.50 -21.13
CA PRO A 710 2.96 -31.77 -19.76
C PRO A 710 3.81 -30.64 -19.18
N ILE A 711 4.63 -29.96 -20.00
CA ILE A 711 5.46 -28.82 -19.59
C ILE A 711 4.66 -27.51 -19.43
N ALA A 712 3.33 -27.56 -19.55
CA ALA A 712 2.42 -26.45 -19.25
C ALA A 712 1.60 -26.70 -17.97
N LEU A 713 1.85 -27.80 -17.26
CA LEU A 713 1.18 -28.11 -16.00
C LEU A 713 1.82 -27.31 -14.86
N GLY A 714 1.13 -26.25 -14.42
CA GLY A 714 1.60 -25.39 -13.33
C GLY A 714 2.95 -24.73 -13.62
N SER A 715 3.65 -24.36 -12.56
CA SER A 715 4.99 -23.78 -12.61
C SER A 715 6.05 -24.84 -12.35
N GLN A 716 7.09 -24.86 -13.17
CA GLN A 716 8.10 -25.91 -13.20
C GLN A 716 9.50 -25.33 -13.30
N ASN A 717 10.47 -25.89 -12.57
CA ASN A 717 11.89 -25.63 -12.83
C ASN A 717 12.56 -26.90 -13.35
N TRP A 718 13.42 -26.75 -14.36
CA TRP A 718 14.13 -27.84 -14.99
C TRP A 718 15.63 -27.57 -15.07
N VAL A 719 16.43 -28.60 -14.79
CA VAL A 719 17.90 -28.58 -14.93
C VAL A 719 18.38 -29.90 -15.54
N ASN A 720 19.20 -29.82 -16.59
CA ASN A 720 19.69 -30.97 -17.35
C ASN A 720 18.57 -31.91 -17.80
N GLY A 721 17.43 -31.31 -18.17
CA GLY A 721 16.22 -32.00 -18.56
C GLY A 721 15.50 -32.76 -17.45
N ARG A 722 15.83 -32.54 -16.17
CA ARG A 722 15.11 -33.11 -15.02
C ARG A 722 14.32 -32.02 -14.29
N ILE A 723 13.11 -32.33 -13.85
CA ILE A 723 12.31 -31.40 -13.05
C ILE A 723 12.86 -31.32 -11.62
N THR A 724 13.01 -30.11 -11.09
CA THR A 724 13.48 -29.85 -9.71
C THR A 724 12.45 -29.12 -8.85
N ARG A 725 11.51 -28.38 -9.47
CA ARG A 725 10.37 -27.74 -8.80
C ARG A 725 9.10 -28.03 -9.58
N LEU A 726 8.03 -28.38 -8.87
CA LEU A 726 6.68 -28.45 -9.41
C LEU A 726 5.72 -27.75 -8.44
N GLU A 727 5.06 -26.71 -8.92
CA GLU A 727 3.95 -26.04 -8.25
C GLU A 727 2.70 -26.23 -9.11
N VAL A 728 1.67 -26.86 -8.54
CA VAL A 728 0.48 -27.27 -9.27
C VAL A 728 -0.76 -27.18 -8.39
N GLY A 729 -1.81 -26.49 -8.85
CA GLY A 729 -3.02 -26.27 -8.05
C GLY A 729 -3.73 -24.96 -8.35
N ASN A 730 -4.62 -24.56 -7.45
CA ASN A 730 -5.38 -23.30 -7.56
C ASN A 730 -4.66 -22.10 -6.90
N TYR A 731 -3.51 -22.33 -6.27
CA TYR A 731 -2.75 -21.28 -5.60
C TYR A 731 -1.64 -20.71 -6.48
N TYR A 732 -1.43 -19.40 -6.41
CA TYR A 732 -0.31 -18.66 -7.00
C TYR A 732 0.04 -19.10 -8.44
N GLN A 733 1.21 -19.68 -8.67
CA GLN A 733 1.68 -20.12 -9.98
C GLN A 733 1.33 -21.58 -10.31
N GLY A 734 0.39 -22.19 -9.57
CA GLY A 734 -0.06 -23.57 -9.72
C GLY A 734 -0.81 -23.90 -11.02
N GLY A 735 -1.02 -22.92 -11.90
CA GLY A 735 -1.68 -23.12 -13.19
C GLY A 735 -3.20 -23.14 -13.13
N GLN A 736 -3.80 -22.77 -11.99
CA GLN A 736 -5.25 -22.64 -11.80
C GLN A 736 -6.01 -23.93 -12.16
N VAL A 737 -5.46 -25.06 -11.69
CA VAL A 737 -6.04 -26.39 -11.85
C VAL A 737 -6.38 -27.00 -10.50
N THR A 738 -7.38 -27.87 -10.46
CA THR A 738 -7.73 -28.61 -9.25
C THR A 738 -7.31 -30.06 -9.37
N LEU A 739 -6.48 -30.51 -8.43
CA LEU A 739 -6.04 -31.90 -8.34
C LEU A 739 -6.91 -32.64 -7.33
N THR A 740 -7.30 -33.84 -7.71
CA THR A 740 -8.02 -34.82 -6.87
C THR A 740 -7.14 -36.00 -6.48
N THR A 741 -6.05 -36.25 -7.22
CA THR A 741 -5.07 -37.31 -6.94
C THR A 741 -3.68 -36.94 -7.46
N LEU A 742 -2.63 -37.57 -6.93
CA LEU A 742 -1.29 -37.60 -7.50
C LEU A 742 -0.96 -39.03 -7.96
N PRO A 743 -0.31 -39.22 -9.12
CA PRO A 743 -0.02 -40.55 -9.65
C PRO A 743 1.17 -41.19 -8.96
N GLU A 744 1.22 -42.53 -8.95
CA GLU A 744 2.38 -43.31 -8.49
C GLU A 744 3.66 -43.05 -9.32
N SER A 745 3.50 -42.56 -10.55
CA SER A 745 4.62 -42.21 -11.41
C SER A 745 5.36 -40.95 -10.96
N ILE A 746 4.85 -40.17 -10.00
CA ILE A 746 5.53 -38.97 -9.46
C ILE A 746 6.94 -39.29 -8.93
N SER A 747 7.14 -40.51 -8.42
CA SER A 747 8.44 -41.02 -7.98
C SER A 747 9.51 -41.11 -9.08
N SER A 748 9.12 -41.01 -10.35
CA SER A 748 10.06 -40.97 -11.49
C SER A 748 10.84 -39.64 -11.55
N MET A 749 10.29 -38.57 -10.97
CA MET A 749 10.88 -37.24 -10.86
C MET A 749 11.98 -37.21 -9.80
N THR A 750 13.00 -38.06 -9.97
CA THR A 750 14.02 -38.32 -8.94
C THR A 750 14.84 -37.10 -8.51
N GLN A 751 14.73 -35.96 -9.20
CA GLN A 751 15.42 -34.71 -8.86
C GLN A 751 14.46 -33.64 -8.31
N LEU A 752 13.19 -33.98 -8.10
CA LEU A 752 12.21 -33.06 -7.53
C LEU A 752 12.59 -32.73 -6.09
N SER A 753 12.76 -31.44 -5.84
CA SER A 753 13.18 -30.87 -4.57
C SER A 753 12.09 -30.00 -3.94
N VAL A 754 11.16 -29.48 -4.75
CA VAL A 754 10.00 -28.69 -4.30
C VAL A 754 8.74 -29.26 -4.94
N LEU A 755 7.78 -29.65 -4.12
CA LEU A 755 6.43 -30.00 -4.53
C LEU A 755 5.42 -29.15 -3.79
N TYR A 756 4.80 -28.21 -4.49
CA TYR A 756 3.67 -27.41 -4.02
C TYR A 756 2.41 -27.95 -4.68
N ALA A 757 1.52 -28.52 -3.87
CA ALA A 757 0.22 -29.01 -4.29
C ALA A 757 -0.90 -28.56 -3.33
N ASN A 758 -0.74 -27.37 -2.73
CA ASN A 758 -1.73 -26.74 -1.88
C ASN A 758 -2.95 -26.21 -2.65
N TYR A 759 -4.04 -25.96 -1.93
CA TYR A 759 -5.34 -25.52 -2.48
C TYR A 759 -5.87 -26.45 -3.57
N ASN A 760 -5.91 -27.75 -3.25
CA ASN A 760 -6.42 -28.81 -4.11
C ASN A 760 -7.49 -29.63 -3.37
N GLN A 761 -7.87 -30.78 -3.91
CA GLN A 761 -8.86 -31.70 -3.35
C GLN A 761 -8.27 -33.09 -3.14
N LEU A 762 -6.96 -33.17 -2.87
CA LEU A 762 -6.28 -34.44 -2.62
C LEU A 762 -6.82 -35.07 -1.33
N THR A 763 -7.20 -36.35 -1.39
CA THR A 763 -7.65 -37.11 -0.21
C THR A 763 -6.55 -38.01 0.36
N GLU A 764 -5.54 -38.30 -0.45
CA GLU A 764 -4.39 -39.12 -0.10
C GLU A 764 -3.16 -38.68 -0.92
N ILE A 765 -1.98 -39.07 -0.46
CA ILE A 765 -0.71 -38.91 -1.18
C ILE A 765 -0.17 -40.31 -1.48
N PRO A 766 0.25 -40.62 -2.73
CA PRO A 766 0.70 -41.96 -3.08
C PRO A 766 1.96 -42.35 -2.30
N ASP A 767 2.06 -43.62 -1.93
CA ASP A 767 3.19 -44.16 -1.14
C ASP A 767 4.54 -43.88 -1.83
N SER A 768 4.57 -43.83 -3.16
CA SER A 768 5.80 -43.61 -3.91
C SER A 768 6.39 -42.19 -3.79
N VAL A 769 5.64 -41.20 -3.28
CA VAL A 769 6.22 -39.87 -2.92
C VAL A 769 7.37 -40.04 -1.94
N THR A 770 7.33 -41.05 -1.07
CA THR A 770 8.40 -41.36 -0.11
C THR A 770 9.73 -41.78 -0.76
N ASN A 771 9.76 -42.01 -2.08
CA ASN A 771 10.97 -42.29 -2.86
C ASN A 771 11.65 -41.02 -3.41
N LEU A 772 11.04 -39.84 -3.23
CA LEU A 772 11.60 -38.56 -3.65
C LEU A 772 12.64 -38.06 -2.64
N GLU A 773 13.75 -38.79 -2.50
CA GLU A 773 14.78 -38.54 -1.48
C GLU A 773 15.38 -37.12 -1.53
N ASN A 774 15.25 -36.40 -2.65
CA ASN A 774 15.74 -35.03 -2.82
C ASN A 774 14.73 -33.94 -2.39
N LEU A 775 13.53 -34.31 -1.91
CA LEU A 775 12.50 -33.34 -1.55
C LEU A 775 12.92 -32.51 -0.31
N PHE A 776 12.96 -31.19 -0.47
CA PHE A 776 13.19 -30.19 0.58
C PHE A 776 11.90 -29.52 1.02
N PHE A 777 10.98 -29.26 0.08
CA PHE A 777 9.69 -28.65 0.38
C PHE A 777 8.56 -29.57 -0.07
N LEU A 778 7.67 -29.89 0.86
CA LEU A 778 6.40 -30.56 0.61
C LEU A 778 5.27 -29.72 1.20
N VAL A 779 4.54 -29.04 0.32
CA VAL A 779 3.46 -28.13 0.70
C VAL A 779 2.14 -28.70 0.17
N LEU A 780 1.30 -29.15 1.09
CA LEU A 780 0.05 -29.86 0.83
C LEU A 780 -1.13 -29.24 1.58
N SER A 781 -0.99 -28.01 2.07
CA SER A 781 -2.07 -27.32 2.79
C SER A 781 -3.32 -27.11 1.94
N PHE A 782 -4.47 -26.91 2.59
CA PHE A 782 -5.77 -26.75 1.91
C PHE A 782 -6.08 -27.91 0.96
N ASN A 783 -6.10 -29.11 1.52
CA ASN A 783 -6.52 -30.33 0.84
C ASN A 783 -7.49 -31.10 1.76
N ASN A 784 -7.85 -32.32 1.37
CA ASN A 784 -8.73 -33.20 2.14
C ASN A 784 -7.97 -34.46 2.62
N ILE A 785 -6.65 -34.36 2.85
CA ILE A 785 -5.80 -35.51 3.14
C ILE A 785 -6.14 -36.05 4.53
N THR A 786 -6.45 -37.35 4.61
CA THR A 786 -6.82 -37.98 5.89
C THR A 786 -5.67 -38.74 6.54
N ASN A 787 -4.67 -39.19 5.75
CA ASN A 787 -3.50 -39.92 6.24
C ASN A 787 -2.26 -39.63 5.37
N LEU A 788 -1.07 -39.73 5.98
CA LEU A 788 0.22 -39.73 5.28
C LEU A 788 0.73 -41.16 5.04
N PRO A 789 1.58 -41.38 4.03
CA PRO A 789 2.28 -42.65 3.85
C PRO A 789 3.09 -43.06 5.10
N ASP A 790 3.03 -44.35 5.48
CA ASP A 790 3.74 -44.91 6.65
C ASP A 790 5.26 -44.64 6.62
N GLN A 791 5.84 -44.44 5.44
CA GLN A 791 7.27 -44.22 5.22
C GLN A 791 7.63 -42.76 4.91
N ILE A 792 6.80 -41.79 5.28
CA ILE A 792 7.09 -40.35 5.07
C ILE A 792 8.47 -39.94 5.62
N GLY A 793 8.92 -40.58 6.70
CA GLY A 793 10.26 -40.41 7.27
C GLY A 793 11.44 -40.75 6.35
N ASN A 794 11.22 -41.35 5.18
CA ASN A 794 12.27 -41.57 4.19
C ASN A 794 12.71 -40.27 3.48
N LEU A 795 11.90 -39.22 3.54
CA LEU A 795 12.22 -37.90 2.99
C LEU A 795 13.21 -37.14 3.87
N THR A 796 14.38 -37.72 4.14
CA THR A 796 15.30 -37.21 5.17
C THR A 796 15.87 -35.82 4.89
N ASN A 797 15.74 -35.32 3.66
CA ASN A 797 16.17 -33.97 3.27
C ASN A 797 15.08 -32.90 3.44
N LEU A 798 13.86 -33.31 3.85
CA LEU A 798 12.74 -32.39 3.98
C LEU A 798 13.06 -31.31 5.03
N TYR A 799 12.95 -30.06 4.60
CA TYR A 799 13.20 -28.85 5.39
C TYR A 799 11.90 -28.17 5.79
N TRP A 800 10.91 -28.20 4.88
CA TRP A 800 9.58 -27.63 5.09
C TRP A 800 8.51 -28.67 4.78
N LEU A 801 7.66 -28.93 5.78
CA LEU A 801 6.48 -29.77 5.65
C LEU A 801 5.26 -28.96 6.08
N ASP A 802 4.41 -28.65 5.12
CA ASP A 802 3.14 -27.98 5.37
C ASP A 802 1.97 -28.90 5.01
N LEU A 803 1.19 -29.21 6.03
CA LEU A 803 0.01 -30.06 6.02
C LEU A 803 -1.21 -29.33 6.58
N GLY A 804 -1.14 -28.00 6.76
CA GLY A 804 -2.21 -27.23 7.38
C GLY A 804 -3.54 -27.30 6.62
N TYR A 805 -4.68 -27.13 7.29
CA TYR A 805 -6.00 -27.16 6.65
C TYR A 805 -6.24 -28.46 5.84
N ASN A 806 -6.12 -29.60 6.52
CA ASN A 806 -6.39 -30.93 5.99
C ASN A 806 -7.35 -31.68 6.93
N GLN A 807 -7.45 -33.01 6.81
CA GLN A 807 -8.32 -33.86 7.63
C GLN A 807 -7.52 -34.98 8.32
N LEU A 808 -6.24 -34.75 8.62
CA LEU A 808 -5.35 -35.75 9.19
C LEU A 808 -5.84 -36.18 10.58
N GLU A 809 -6.10 -37.47 10.76
CA GLU A 809 -6.50 -38.04 12.05
C GLU A 809 -5.28 -38.47 12.90
N SER A 810 -4.16 -38.78 12.24
CA SER A 810 -2.92 -39.19 12.89
C SER A 810 -1.69 -38.92 12.02
N LEU A 811 -0.51 -38.91 12.64
CA LEU A 811 0.79 -38.89 11.95
C LEU A 811 1.51 -40.24 12.13
N PRO A 812 2.21 -40.76 11.10
CA PRO A 812 2.93 -42.02 11.21
C PRO A 812 4.18 -41.89 12.09
N GLU A 813 4.56 -42.96 12.79
CA GLU A 813 5.77 -43.02 13.64
C GLU A 813 7.07 -42.71 12.87
N SER A 814 7.10 -42.88 11.55
CA SER A 814 8.29 -42.54 10.76
C SER A 814 8.52 -41.03 10.66
N ILE A 815 7.55 -40.17 10.99
CA ILE A 815 7.69 -38.71 10.91
C ILE A 815 8.91 -38.21 11.71
N GLY A 816 9.19 -38.81 12.87
CA GLY A 816 10.36 -38.48 13.70
C GLY A 816 11.73 -38.73 13.04
N ASN A 817 11.78 -39.34 11.86
CA ASN A 817 13.02 -39.54 11.10
C ASN A 817 13.39 -38.33 10.21
N LEU A 818 12.54 -37.30 10.10
CA LEU A 818 12.80 -36.09 9.30
C LEU A 818 13.76 -35.13 10.02
N GLN A 819 15.01 -35.55 10.17
CA GLN A 819 16.02 -34.86 11.00
C GLN A 819 16.43 -33.47 10.51
N ASN A 820 16.16 -33.14 9.23
CA ASN A 820 16.46 -31.83 8.63
C ASN A 820 15.25 -30.89 8.62
N LEU A 821 14.11 -31.29 9.17
CA LEU A 821 12.88 -30.50 9.17
C LEU A 821 13.05 -29.29 10.09
N VAL A 822 12.75 -28.11 9.56
CA VAL A 822 12.81 -26.82 10.26
C VAL A 822 11.43 -26.22 10.41
N TYR A 823 10.60 -26.28 9.36
CA TYR A 823 9.21 -25.82 9.39
C TYR A 823 8.27 -27.02 9.36
N MET A 824 7.38 -27.10 10.35
CA MET A 824 6.34 -28.13 10.44
C MET A 824 4.98 -27.52 10.77
N TRP A 825 4.10 -27.48 9.78
CA TRP A 825 2.76 -26.94 9.93
C TRP A 825 1.72 -28.03 9.78
N ILE A 826 0.91 -28.20 10.82
CA ILE A 826 -0.13 -29.23 10.93
C ILE A 826 -1.42 -28.67 11.52
N PHE A 827 -1.55 -27.34 11.59
CA PHE A 827 -2.76 -26.68 12.08
C PHE A 827 -4.00 -27.03 11.25
N ASP A 828 -5.17 -26.85 11.85
CA ASP A 828 -6.48 -27.05 11.24
C ASP A 828 -6.58 -28.45 10.58
N ASN A 829 -6.43 -29.47 11.42
CA ASN A 829 -6.54 -30.89 11.10
C ASN A 829 -7.36 -31.60 12.21
N ASN A 830 -7.48 -32.94 12.15
CA ASN A 830 -8.22 -33.74 13.12
C ASN A 830 -7.28 -34.53 14.07
N LEU A 831 -6.08 -34.00 14.35
CA LEU A 831 -5.09 -34.73 15.16
C LEU A 831 -5.50 -34.73 16.63
N SER A 832 -5.66 -35.92 17.21
CA SER A 832 -6.00 -36.10 18.63
C SER A 832 -4.82 -36.57 19.50
N TYR A 833 -3.72 -36.99 18.87
CA TYR A 833 -2.48 -37.37 19.54
C TYR A 833 -1.28 -37.23 18.60
N MET A 834 -0.07 -37.22 19.17
CA MET A 834 1.19 -37.24 18.43
C MET A 834 1.91 -38.59 18.58
N PRO A 835 2.68 -39.04 17.56
CA PRO A 835 3.49 -40.26 17.67
C PRO A 835 4.61 -40.10 18.71
N ASP A 836 5.05 -41.22 19.31
CA ASP A 836 6.12 -41.22 20.32
C ASP A 836 7.43 -40.65 19.77
N SER A 837 7.66 -40.83 18.47
CA SER A 837 8.85 -40.33 17.77
C SER A 837 8.83 -38.84 17.47
N PHE A 838 7.73 -38.11 17.72
CA PHE A 838 7.56 -36.71 17.28
C PHE A 838 8.67 -35.78 17.81
N CYS A 839 9.04 -35.93 19.08
CA CYS A 839 10.12 -35.15 19.69
C CYS A 839 11.54 -35.52 19.21
N ASN A 840 11.69 -36.47 18.27
CA ASN A 840 12.98 -36.73 17.62
C ASN A 840 13.29 -35.71 16.52
N LEU A 841 12.32 -34.88 16.13
CA LEU A 841 12.50 -33.79 15.17
C LEU A 841 13.36 -32.67 15.77
N ASN A 842 14.06 -31.94 14.90
CA ASN A 842 14.90 -30.79 15.27
C ASN A 842 14.23 -29.45 14.90
N VAL A 843 12.91 -29.38 15.07
CA VAL A 843 12.11 -28.18 14.85
C VAL A 843 12.20 -27.27 16.08
N ASN A 844 12.27 -25.95 15.87
CA ASN A 844 12.16 -25.01 16.98
C ASN A 844 10.68 -24.87 17.39
N TRP A 845 10.32 -25.51 18.49
CA TRP A 845 8.92 -25.58 18.92
C TRP A 845 8.35 -24.26 19.46
N ASN A 846 9.18 -23.28 19.81
CA ASN A 846 8.76 -22.14 20.64
C ASN A 846 9.08 -20.77 20.04
N SER A 847 9.48 -20.69 18.78
CA SER A 847 9.85 -19.42 18.17
C SER A 847 9.33 -19.33 16.75
N ASP A 848 9.30 -18.11 16.28
CA ASP A 848 8.93 -17.75 14.93
C ASP A 848 10.19 -17.31 14.19
N ASP A 849 10.11 -17.32 12.87
CA ASP A 849 11.15 -16.77 12.02
C ASP A 849 11.03 -15.24 11.91
N TYR A 850 11.94 -14.62 11.18
CA TYR A 850 12.00 -13.16 11.02
C TYR A 850 10.83 -12.56 10.24
N SER A 851 10.00 -13.41 9.62
CA SER A 851 8.74 -13.04 8.98
C SER A 851 7.54 -13.25 9.90
N PHE A 852 7.76 -13.56 11.19
CA PHE A 852 6.71 -13.86 12.18
C PHE A 852 5.87 -15.06 11.78
N LEU A 853 6.52 -16.05 11.14
CA LEU A 853 5.93 -17.34 10.86
C LEU A 853 6.51 -18.37 11.84
N PRO A 854 5.66 -19.15 12.52
CA PRO A 854 6.13 -20.12 13.50
C PRO A 854 6.90 -21.25 12.83
N TYR A 855 8.03 -21.69 13.41
CA TYR A 855 8.71 -22.90 12.93
C TYR A 855 7.85 -24.16 13.14
N PHE A 856 6.95 -24.14 14.13
CA PHE A 856 5.96 -25.18 14.41
C PHE A 856 4.59 -24.54 14.68
N GLY A 857 3.53 -25.03 14.05
CA GLY A 857 2.16 -24.59 14.32
C GLY A 857 1.16 -25.74 14.24
N SER A 858 0.27 -25.84 15.23
CA SER A 858 -0.73 -26.91 15.33
C SER A 858 -2.11 -26.46 15.79
N GLY A 859 -2.42 -25.16 15.76
CA GLY A 859 -3.72 -24.62 16.15
C GLY A 859 -4.89 -25.29 15.42
N GLY A 860 -6.08 -25.34 16.01
CA GLY A 860 -7.27 -25.92 15.36
C GLY A 860 -7.26 -27.45 15.19
N ASN A 861 -6.49 -28.18 16.01
CA ASN A 861 -6.55 -29.65 16.12
C ASN A 861 -7.30 -30.09 17.40
N GLN A 862 -7.29 -31.39 17.72
CA GLN A 862 -7.87 -31.98 18.93
C GLN A 862 -6.79 -32.40 19.95
N LEU A 863 -5.68 -31.67 20.00
CA LEU A 863 -4.48 -31.99 20.79
C LEU A 863 -4.63 -31.50 22.24
N CYS A 864 -5.55 -32.10 22.99
CA CYS A 864 -5.99 -31.60 24.29
C CYS A 864 -5.21 -32.17 25.49
N ASP A 865 -4.78 -33.43 25.40
CA ASP A 865 -4.13 -34.16 26.49
C ASP A 865 -3.02 -35.08 25.96
N ASN A 866 -2.16 -35.57 26.86
CA ASN A 866 -1.06 -36.50 26.56
C ASN A 866 -0.09 -35.99 25.48
N LEU A 867 0.14 -34.67 25.45
CA LEU A 867 1.07 -34.04 24.53
C LEU A 867 2.52 -34.48 24.79
N PRO A 868 3.33 -34.65 23.73
CA PRO A 868 4.77 -34.84 23.90
C PRO A 868 5.42 -33.65 24.61
N VAL A 869 6.41 -33.93 25.46
CA VAL A 869 7.10 -32.92 26.30
C VAL A 869 7.73 -31.78 25.49
N CYS A 870 8.07 -32.01 24.22
CA CYS A 870 8.64 -30.98 23.37
C CYS A 870 7.63 -29.88 22.98
N ILE A 871 6.31 -30.18 22.99
CA ILE A 871 5.26 -29.24 22.57
C ILE A 871 4.23 -28.94 23.67
N GLU A 872 4.20 -29.69 24.78
CA GLU A 872 3.18 -29.52 25.85
C GLU A 872 3.10 -28.10 26.44
N ASN A 873 4.21 -27.33 26.38
CA ASN A 873 4.29 -25.95 26.86
C ASN A 873 4.71 -24.98 25.73
N SER A 874 4.60 -25.41 24.47
CA SER A 874 4.96 -24.55 23.36
C SER A 874 3.96 -23.40 23.23
N PRO A 875 4.42 -22.13 23.08
CA PRO A 875 3.54 -21.02 22.75
C PRO A 875 2.83 -21.23 21.40
N ASN A 876 3.43 -22.05 20.52
CA ASN A 876 2.95 -22.22 19.15
C ASN A 876 2.03 -23.45 18.98
N LEU A 877 1.62 -24.08 20.09
CA LEU A 877 0.63 -25.16 20.07
C LEU A 877 -0.69 -24.71 19.43
N ASN A 878 -1.10 -23.48 19.70
CA ASN A 878 -2.31 -22.85 19.16
C ASN A 878 -2.04 -21.95 17.96
N SER A 879 -0.80 -21.93 17.44
CA SER A 879 -0.49 -21.12 16.27
C SER A 879 -0.99 -21.79 15.00
N SER A 880 -1.64 -21.00 14.16
CA SER A 880 -2.03 -21.32 12.80
C SER A 880 -1.56 -20.19 11.87
N ILE A 881 -1.74 -20.36 10.57
CA ILE A 881 -1.48 -19.31 9.57
C ILE A 881 -2.81 -18.91 8.97
N ASP A 882 -3.02 -17.61 8.74
CA ASP A 882 -4.26 -17.12 8.17
C ASP A 882 -4.65 -17.84 6.86
N PRO A 883 -5.89 -18.32 6.73
CA PRO A 883 -6.26 -19.12 5.58
C PRO A 883 -6.57 -18.35 4.31
N LEU A 884 -6.69 -17.02 4.38
CA LEU A 884 -7.03 -16.20 3.21
C LEU A 884 -5.78 -15.74 2.47
N TYR A 885 -4.77 -15.31 3.21
CA TYR A 885 -3.53 -14.73 2.66
C TYR A 885 -2.31 -15.63 2.86
N TYR A 886 -2.37 -16.57 3.80
CA TYR A 886 -1.31 -17.51 4.10
C TYR A 886 0.07 -16.86 4.35
N SER A 887 0.07 -15.72 5.04
CA SER A 887 1.22 -14.80 5.07
C SER A 887 1.62 -14.31 6.46
N PHE A 888 0.83 -14.57 7.51
CA PHE A 888 1.16 -14.23 8.90
C PHE A 888 0.43 -15.17 9.87
N GLU A 889 0.95 -15.22 11.08
CA GLU A 889 0.46 -16.07 12.16
C GLU A 889 -0.86 -15.58 12.78
N ILE A 890 -1.74 -16.52 13.08
CA ILE A 890 -2.96 -16.32 13.87
C ILE A 890 -3.02 -17.34 15.00
N THR A 891 -3.83 -17.07 16.03
CA THR A 891 -4.10 -18.03 17.10
C THR A 891 -5.42 -18.75 16.83
N THR A 892 -5.35 -20.07 16.69
CA THR A 892 -6.51 -20.98 16.60
C THR A 892 -6.41 -21.99 17.73
N GLU A 893 -7.31 -21.92 18.70
CA GLU A 893 -7.35 -22.85 19.83
C GLU A 893 -7.58 -24.31 19.38
N GLN A 894 -7.12 -25.27 20.19
CA GLN A 894 -7.47 -26.67 20.00
C GLN A 894 -8.98 -26.88 20.22
N ASP A 895 -9.62 -27.65 19.34
CA ASP A 895 -10.99 -28.12 19.48
C ASP A 895 -11.05 -29.25 20.52
N CYS A 896 -11.09 -28.82 21.78
CA CYS A 896 -11.23 -29.69 22.94
C CYS A 896 -12.68 -29.84 23.38
N GLU A 897 -13.65 -29.42 22.56
CA GLU A 897 -15.03 -29.80 22.81
C GLU A 897 -15.09 -31.32 22.75
N THR A 898 -15.27 -31.92 23.92
CA THR A 898 -15.36 -33.36 24.09
C THR A 898 -16.38 -33.90 23.11
N SER A 899 -15.94 -34.59 22.06
CA SER A 899 -16.78 -35.53 21.32
C SER A 899 -17.05 -36.74 22.22
N CYS A 900 -17.71 -36.50 23.34
CA CYS A 900 -18.22 -37.57 24.17
C CYS A 900 -19.29 -38.31 23.36
N LEU A 901 -19.28 -39.63 23.46
CA LEU A 901 -20.31 -40.43 22.82
C LEU A 901 -21.58 -40.26 23.67
N VAL A 902 -22.48 -39.38 23.23
CA VAL A 902 -23.71 -39.04 23.96
C VAL A 902 -24.47 -40.33 24.31
N MET A 903 -24.86 -40.48 25.58
CA MET A 903 -25.47 -41.66 26.20
C MET A 903 -24.53 -42.81 26.63
N ASP A 904 -23.22 -42.76 26.40
CA ASP A 904 -22.23 -43.76 26.83
C ASP A 904 -21.43 -43.29 28.07
N LEU A 905 -22.09 -43.23 29.22
CA LEU A 905 -21.51 -42.68 30.46
C LEU A 905 -20.41 -43.54 31.08
N ASN A 906 -20.26 -44.79 30.66
CA ASN A 906 -19.19 -45.66 31.16
C ASN A 906 -18.00 -45.77 30.19
N SER A 907 -18.05 -45.03 29.07
CA SER A 907 -17.05 -44.98 28.00
C SER A 907 -16.66 -46.38 27.51
N ASP A 908 -17.61 -47.32 27.46
CA ASP A 908 -17.36 -48.70 27.00
C ASP A 908 -17.63 -48.90 25.50
N GLY A 909 -18.08 -47.85 24.82
CA GLY A 909 -18.41 -47.82 23.40
C GLY A 909 -19.80 -48.38 23.09
N THR A 910 -20.62 -48.70 24.09
CA THR A 910 -21.95 -49.32 23.90
C THR A 910 -23.03 -48.75 24.80
N ILE A 911 -24.00 -48.04 24.22
CA ILE A 911 -25.15 -47.49 24.95
C ILE A 911 -26.09 -48.62 25.39
N ASN A 912 -26.13 -48.89 26.70
CA ASN A 912 -26.85 -50.01 27.28
C ASN A 912 -27.36 -49.73 28.72
N ILE A 913 -27.84 -50.77 29.40
CA ILE A 913 -28.42 -50.64 30.75
C ILE A 913 -27.40 -50.13 31.79
N VAL A 914 -26.10 -50.31 31.53
CA VAL A 914 -25.03 -49.84 32.41
C VAL A 914 -24.99 -48.31 32.41
N ASP A 915 -25.21 -47.65 31.26
CA ASP A 915 -25.24 -46.18 31.16
C ASP A 915 -26.43 -45.57 31.89
N ILE A 916 -27.60 -46.22 31.81
CA ILE A 916 -28.76 -45.85 32.63
C ILE A 916 -28.42 -45.95 34.13
N ILE A 917 -27.75 -47.02 34.54
CA ILE A 917 -27.36 -47.21 35.94
C ILE A 917 -26.36 -46.13 36.37
N THR A 918 -25.39 -45.78 35.53
CA THR A 918 -24.40 -44.73 35.78
C THR A 918 -25.09 -43.37 35.91
N THR A 919 -25.97 -43.01 34.97
CA THR A 919 -26.76 -41.77 34.98
C THR A 919 -27.60 -41.65 36.26
N VAL A 920 -28.28 -42.74 36.65
CA VAL A 920 -29.09 -42.79 37.88
C VAL A 920 -28.22 -42.68 39.13
N ASN A 921 -27.00 -43.24 39.13
CA ASN A 921 -26.08 -43.13 40.25
C ASN A 921 -25.57 -41.70 40.44
N ILE A 922 -25.35 -40.95 39.37
CA ILE A 922 -25.00 -39.52 39.44
C ILE A 922 -26.15 -38.73 40.08
N ILE A 923 -27.38 -38.93 39.58
CA ILE A 923 -28.60 -38.26 40.08
C ILE A 923 -28.87 -38.57 41.56
N ILE A 924 -28.81 -39.86 41.95
CA ILE A 924 -29.13 -40.28 43.34
C ILE A 924 -27.95 -40.03 44.28
N GLY A 925 -26.73 -40.10 43.77
CA GLY A 925 -25.50 -39.90 44.52
C GLY A 925 -25.28 -38.45 44.93
N ASN A 926 -25.94 -37.49 44.25
CA ASN A 926 -25.71 -36.06 44.44
C ASN A 926 -24.22 -35.72 44.21
N ILE A 927 -23.62 -36.40 43.23
CA ILE A 927 -22.22 -36.25 42.81
C ILE A 927 -22.23 -35.17 41.73
N GLU A 928 -21.34 -34.18 41.84
CA GLU A 928 -21.07 -33.26 40.73
C GLU A 928 -20.42 -34.08 39.61
N PRO A 929 -21.03 -34.18 38.43
CA PRO A 929 -20.46 -34.95 37.32
C PRO A 929 -19.15 -34.32 36.86
N THR A 930 -18.23 -35.15 36.34
CA THR A 930 -17.08 -34.63 35.59
C THR A 930 -17.54 -34.00 34.28
N ASP A 931 -16.70 -33.19 33.62
CA ASP A 931 -17.04 -32.60 32.32
C ASP A 931 -17.34 -33.67 31.26
N GLU A 932 -16.65 -34.83 31.32
CA GLU A 932 -16.90 -36.00 30.47
C GLU A 932 -18.26 -36.67 30.78
N GLU A 933 -18.61 -36.82 32.06
CA GLU A 933 -19.91 -37.36 32.50
C GLU A 933 -21.06 -36.40 32.16
N LEU A 934 -20.84 -35.09 32.31
CA LEU A 934 -21.79 -34.03 31.93
C LEU A 934 -22.05 -34.07 30.43
N CYS A 935 -20.97 -34.11 29.63
CA CYS A 935 -21.07 -34.20 28.18
C CYS A 935 -21.82 -35.47 27.73
N SER A 936 -21.45 -36.66 28.25
CA SER A 936 -22.08 -37.93 27.83
C SER A 936 -23.46 -38.16 28.44
N GLY A 937 -23.78 -37.53 29.57
CA GLY A 937 -25.00 -37.74 30.34
C GLY A 937 -26.07 -36.66 30.26
N ASP A 938 -25.76 -35.47 29.76
CA ASP A 938 -26.73 -34.39 29.46
C ASP A 938 -27.30 -34.57 28.05
N VAL A 939 -28.13 -35.59 27.89
CA VAL A 939 -28.63 -36.04 26.59
C VAL A 939 -29.61 -35.04 25.97
N ASN A 940 -30.19 -34.16 26.78
CA ASN A 940 -31.14 -33.14 26.33
C ASN A 940 -30.52 -31.73 26.22
N GLU A 941 -29.21 -31.60 26.42
CA GLU A 941 -28.44 -30.34 26.33
C GLU A 941 -29.01 -29.23 27.23
N ASP A 942 -29.47 -29.57 28.45
CA ASP A 942 -30.01 -28.62 29.42
C ASP A 942 -29.01 -28.16 30.50
N GLU A 943 -27.73 -28.51 30.30
CA GLU A 943 -26.59 -28.32 31.18
C GLU A 943 -26.69 -29.09 32.51
N THR A 944 -27.63 -30.04 32.64
CA THR A 944 -27.82 -30.81 33.88
C THR A 944 -28.19 -32.28 33.66
N ILE A 945 -27.44 -33.21 34.29
CA ILE A 945 -27.84 -34.63 34.31
C ILE A 945 -29.01 -34.83 35.27
N ASN A 946 -30.18 -35.13 34.72
CA ASN A 946 -31.41 -35.29 35.46
C ASN A 946 -32.29 -36.46 34.94
N ILE A 947 -33.51 -36.57 35.45
CA ILE A 947 -34.39 -37.70 35.13
C ILE A 947 -34.83 -37.70 33.66
N VAL A 948 -34.77 -36.56 32.98
CA VAL A 948 -35.10 -36.42 31.56
C VAL A 948 -34.06 -37.15 30.72
N ASP A 949 -32.78 -37.08 31.09
CA ASP A 949 -31.69 -37.77 30.41
C ASP A 949 -31.80 -39.28 30.53
N VAL A 950 -32.13 -39.78 31.72
CA VAL A 950 -32.42 -41.21 31.94
C VAL A 950 -33.55 -41.68 31.03
N ILE A 951 -34.60 -40.86 30.84
CA ILE A 951 -35.71 -41.20 29.95
C ILE A 951 -35.23 -41.23 28.49
N SER A 952 -34.38 -40.28 28.08
CA SER A 952 -33.80 -40.24 26.73
C SER A 952 -32.96 -41.48 26.43
N ILE A 953 -32.06 -41.87 27.34
CA ILE A 953 -31.24 -43.09 27.22
C ILE A 953 -32.11 -44.34 27.17
N VAL A 954 -33.14 -44.42 28.03
CA VAL A 954 -34.09 -45.55 28.03
C VAL A 954 -34.86 -45.64 26.71
N ASN A 955 -35.32 -44.52 26.16
CA ASN A 955 -36.03 -44.53 24.88
C ASN A 955 -35.10 -44.98 23.75
N PHE A 956 -33.85 -44.49 23.73
CA PHE A 956 -32.85 -44.90 22.75
C PHE A 956 -32.55 -46.40 22.79
N ILE A 957 -32.45 -47.01 23.97
CA ILE A 957 -32.22 -48.45 24.13
C ILE A 957 -33.44 -49.30 23.74
N LEU A 958 -34.65 -48.73 23.83
CA LEU A 958 -35.90 -49.44 23.56
C LEU A 958 -36.37 -49.35 22.10
N ASP A 959 -35.92 -48.34 21.35
CA ASP A 959 -36.11 -48.17 19.91
C ASP A 959 -35.17 -49.09 19.10
#